data_AF-A0A094A9K1-F1
#
_entry.id   AF-A0A094A9K1-F1
#
_cell.length_a   1.000
_cell.length_b   1.000
_cell.length_c   1.000
_cell.angle_alpha   90.00
_cell.angle_beta   90.00
_cell.angle_gamma   90.00
#
_symmetry.space_group_name_H-M   'P 1'
#
loop_
_entity.id
_entity.type
_entity.pdbx_description
1 polymer ?
#
loop_
_entity_poly.entity_id
_entity_poly.type
_entity_poly.pdbx_seq_one_letter_code
_entity_poly.pdbx_strand_id
1 'polypeptide(L)'
;MYKTPLTRPRLHALFHVNRETRSEAFAIFLPLSPQPNGVFSFPHMHPFDLTSHALDTYIFLLPLYYLQQQQSDPAVMFSADAAQAMGLTREFILDRLATPNDGREVSRIESMGIMWNDMHIKDSSTLIEALQPYKSLRYLFICIVEQTAEGELYKKGKRVGGLTMSLVLREGSQVRSKVLFRILDEYQELAKRMNMALAEAGMSTEFCCYGVSKATVEQQVSKSSKQLLENQAPPAPHKSQNGVQRVRALEFEKHYMPIMTVVPENDLVPIAARPKVLIPERVSPDGLAILQGSLDIDQRSGLSADELKILIPDYDALIIRSETKVTAELLSAATKLKVVARAGVGVDNVDVAAATDLGVIVVNSPSGNIVAAAEHTIALLLATARNIPAGSSSLSEGKWIRSKLVGVEVSNKTLGIIGLGKVGLKVARMAVGLGMTVVALDPYASPEIAAASSVSMVSDLQVLLPLVDFLTIHTPLVASTMDLISTEELKKMKKTARVLNVARGGVFNEEALLEALESGTIAGAGLDVFTSEPPAPDSAAQKLSRHPKVVATPHLGASTVEAQENVSLDVCAQVLTILSGGLPTSAVNAPLILPEEYKKLQPFVRLVESLGGFYTQHFGSRGTATGGKTFDLIYEGELASISNTRPLFAALVKGLTSSISDSGGRDVNIVNASLIAKQKGIVINESHRRESTSLTYASLVTLRTSNFDGTGEQTISGYVSGNTIYISKLDRFTTSFIPEGTLIICHNYDSPGMIGHVGGILGSRDINIKFMSVAALDGPGNTASSQDTNGKTQKEALMILGVDGVVGKENIADLVAQEGILEVPVFALSLLAGLITPALSAAVKINALGDSITGSPGCWRALLYQKLVEAGVTDIDFVGTLPGQGCGIEYDGENDGHGGFLATGIAADNLLPGWLAVSQPDVVMMQLATNDVWSNFPTATILDAYSTLVDQMRDSKSTMHIVVAQITPMVPTDGCATCEAGVIALNDAIPAWAAEKSTTESPITVADCYTGYDTATDTADGVHPNENGNVKLADAWFEPLQAAILAASSGTNTTIV
;
A
#
# COMPACT_ATOMS: atom_id res chain seq x y z
N MET A 1 -69.03 -4.40 -10.14
CA MET A 1 -68.92 -5.67 -9.38
C MET A 1 -67.52 -6.21 -9.64
N TYR A 2 -66.51 -5.88 -8.82
CA TYR A 2 -66.13 -6.58 -7.58
C TYR A 2 -66.25 -8.10 -7.66
N LYS A 3 -65.10 -8.78 -7.65
CA LYS A 3 -64.64 -9.53 -6.47
C LYS A 3 -63.17 -9.95 -6.61
N THR A 4 -62.34 -9.33 -5.77
CA THR A 4 -61.03 -9.80 -5.29
C THR A 4 -61.18 -11.17 -4.62
N PRO A 5 -60.10 -11.97 -4.60
CA PRO A 5 -59.52 -12.32 -3.30
C PRO A 5 -57.99 -12.17 -3.24
N LEU A 6 -57.57 -11.33 -2.27
CA LEU A 6 -56.47 -11.51 -1.33
C LEU A 6 -55.10 -11.97 -1.88
N THR A 7 -54.31 -10.96 -2.22
CA THR A 7 -52.90 -10.78 -1.82
C THR A 7 -52.28 -11.91 -1.01
N ARG A 8 -51.36 -12.68 -1.63
CA ARG A 8 -50.24 -13.28 -0.89
C ARG A 8 -49.44 -12.14 -0.24
N PRO A 9 -49.12 -12.17 1.06
CA PRO A 9 -48.15 -11.24 1.61
C PRO A 9 -46.83 -11.55 0.93
N ARG A 10 -46.25 -10.58 0.22
CA ARG A 10 -44.83 -10.62 -0.11
C ARG A 10 -44.10 -10.45 1.22
N LEU A 11 -43.73 -11.56 1.84
CA LEU A 11 -42.66 -11.55 2.84
C LEU A 11 -41.40 -11.06 2.10
N HIS A 12 -41.07 -9.78 2.31
CA HIS A 12 -39.72 -9.31 2.04
C HIS A 12 -38.78 -10.21 2.84
N ALA A 13 -37.88 -10.88 2.13
CA ALA A 13 -36.88 -11.72 2.75
C ALA A 13 -36.09 -10.90 3.80
N LEU A 14 -35.77 -11.53 4.92
CA LEU A 14 -35.01 -10.99 6.06
C LEU A 14 -33.53 -10.74 5.72
N PHE A 15 -33.25 -10.18 4.55
CA PHE A 15 -31.91 -9.80 4.11
C PHE A 15 -31.88 -8.29 3.89
N HIS A 16 -31.18 -7.58 4.77
CA HIS A 16 -30.93 -6.16 4.60
C HIS A 16 -29.52 -6.00 4.01
N VAL A 17 -29.44 -5.74 2.70
CA VAL A 17 -28.25 -5.11 2.13
C VAL A 17 -28.46 -3.61 2.28
N ASN A 18 -27.76 -2.99 3.23
CA ASN A 18 -27.74 -1.53 3.27
C ASN A 18 -26.87 -1.02 2.10
N ARG A 19 -27.52 -0.41 1.11
CA ARG A 19 -26.86 0.12 -0.09
C ARG A 19 -25.85 1.24 0.20
N GLU A 20 -25.87 1.85 1.38
CA GLU A 20 -24.95 2.95 1.74
C GLU A 20 -23.65 2.47 2.40
N THR A 21 -23.56 1.25 2.95
CA THR A 21 -22.38 0.80 3.71
C THR A 21 -21.76 -0.53 3.28
N ARG A 22 -22.38 -1.27 2.34
CA ARG A 22 -21.94 -2.62 1.90
C ARG A 22 -21.62 -3.59 3.06
N SER A 23 -22.26 -3.44 4.22
CA SER A 23 -22.15 -4.39 5.33
C SER A 23 -23.20 -5.48 5.12
N GLU A 24 -22.78 -6.72 4.93
CA GLU A 24 -23.69 -7.87 4.83
C GLU A 24 -23.85 -8.51 6.22
N ALA A 25 -25.09 -8.66 6.67
CA ALA A 25 -25.43 -9.44 7.85
C ALA A 25 -26.09 -10.74 7.40
N PHE A 26 -25.52 -11.88 7.76
CA PHE A 26 -26.06 -13.20 7.40
C PHE A 26 -26.71 -13.83 8.61
N ALA A 27 -27.95 -14.30 8.45
CA ALA A 27 -28.60 -15.18 9.41
C ALA A 27 -28.60 -16.61 8.83
N ILE A 28 -27.91 -17.53 9.50
CA ILE A 28 -27.89 -18.95 9.12
C ILE A 28 -28.84 -19.70 10.04
N PHE A 29 -29.87 -20.30 9.45
CA PHE A 29 -30.84 -21.15 10.14
C PHE A 29 -30.46 -22.62 9.94
N LEU A 30 -30.13 -23.33 11.03
CA LEU A 30 -29.74 -24.74 10.97
C LEU A 30 -30.83 -25.62 11.60
N PRO A 31 -31.41 -26.59 10.86
CA PRO A 31 -32.34 -27.57 11.42
C PRO A 31 -31.58 -28.71 12.12
N LEU A 32 -31.99 -29.05 13.35
CA LEU A 32 -31.40 -30.14 14.15
C LEU A 32 -32.34 -31.36 14.15
N SER A 33 -31.81 -32.57 13.92
CA SER A 33 -32.57 -33.82 14.11
C SER A 33 -32.22 -34.49 15.44
N PRO A 34 -33.21 -34.91 16.26
CA PRO A 34 -32.95 -35.53 17.56
C PRO A 34 -32.51 -37.00 17.44
N GLN A 35 -31.46 -37.39 18.17
CA GLN A 35 -31.11 -38.79 18.44
C GLN A 35 -31.62 -39.24 19.82
N PRO A 36 -31.81 -40.56 20.05
CA PRO A 36 -32.40 -41.09 21.28
C PRO A 36 -31.62 -40.80 22.58
N ASN A 37 -30.38 -40.33 22.48
CA ASN A 37 -29.46 -40.05 23.59
C ASN A 37 -29.33 -38.55 23.92
N GLY A 38 -30.19 -37.68 23.35
CA GLY A 38 -30.12 -36.23 23.58
C GLY A 38 -28.99 -35.53 22.82
N VAL A 39 -28.31 -36.24 21.91
CA VAL A 39 -27.37 -35.66 20.95
C VAL A 39 -28.14 -35.32 19.67
N PHE A 40 -27.87 -34.17 19.07
CA PHE A 40 -28.50 -33.77 17.80
C PHE A 40 -27.49 -33.91 16.67
N SER A 41 -27.95 -34.33 15.49
CA SER A 41 -27.12 -34.48 14.29
C SER A 41 -27.72 -33.66 13.14
N PHE A 42 -26.86 -33.10 12.28
CA PHE A 42 -27.28 -32.38 11.08
C PHE A 42 -27.63 -33.36 9.95
N PRO A 43 -28.77 -33.19 9.25
CA PRO A 43 -28.99 -33.90 8.00
C PRO A 43 -28.25 -33.16 6.87
N HIS A 44 -27.21 -33.80 6.33
CA HIS A 44 -26.50 -33.50 5.09
C HIS A 44 -26.58 -32.04 4.59
N MET A 45 -25.74 -31.17 5.15
CA MET A 45 -25.37 -29.89 4.51
C MET A 45 -23.93 -29.97 4.01
N HIS A 46 -23.71 -29.48 2.80
CA HIS A 46 -22.36 -29.31 2.24
C HIS A 46 -21.68 -28.10 2.92
N PRO A 47 -20.35 -28.15 3.13
CA PRO A 47 -19.63 -27.09 3.81
C PRO A 47 -19.67 -25.77 3.01
N PHE A 48 -19.87 -24.65 3.72
CA PHE A 48 -19.56 -23.32 3.23
C PHE A 48 -18.15 -22.96 3.70
N ASP A 49 -17.28 -22.59 2.78
CA ASP A 49 -15.96 -22.06 3.10
C ASP A 49 -16.08 -20.55 3.39
N LEU A 50 -15.84 -20.16 4.65
CA LEU A 50 -15.82 -18.76 5.10
C LEU A 50 -14.42 -18.15 5.06
N THR A 51 -13.40 -18.90 4.64
CA THR A 51 -12.00 -18.45 4.67
C THR A 51 -11.60 -17.58 3.47
N SER A 52 -12.38 -17.60 2.38
CA SER A 52 -12.06 -16.88 1.14
C SER A 52 -12.55 -15.42 1.09
N HIS A 53 -13.16 -14.91 2.16
CA HIS A 53 -13.74 -13.56 2.17
C HIS A 53 -13.29 -12.75 3.39
N ALA A 54 -12.39 -11.79 3.16
CA ALA A 54 -12.10 -10.70 4.10
C ALA A 54 -13.28 -9.70 4.08
N LEU A 55 -14.37 -10.05 4.74
CA LEU A 55 -15.53 -9.18 4.94
C LEU A 55 -15.65 -8.87 6.44
N ASP A 56 -15.92 -7.61 6.79
CA ASP A 56 -16.35 -7.17 8.14
C ASP A 56 -17.77 -7.71 8.44
N THR A 57 -17.96 -9.02 8.44
CA THR A 57 -19.28 -9.67 8.42
C THR A 57 -19.79 -9.98 9.82
N TYR A 58 -21.06 -9.66 10.07
CA TYR A 58 -21.79 -10.11 11.25
C TYR A 58 -22.53 -11.41 10.90
N ILE A 59 -22.19 -12.52 11.56
CA ILE A 59 -22.90 -13.80 11.40
C ILE A 59 -23.82 -13.97 12.60
N PHE A 60 -25.13 -14.11 12.36
CA PHE A 60 -26.13 -14.50 13.34
C PHE A 60 -26.45 -15.99 13.16
N LEU A 61 -26.10 -16.81 14.13
CA LEU A 61 -26.56 -18.19 14.21
C LEU A 61 -27.80 -18.25 15.10
N LEU A 62 -28.92 -18.76 14.57
CA LEU A 62 -30.17 -18.98 15.29
C LEU A 62 -30.46 -20.49 15.36
N PRO A 63 -30.27 -21.13 16.53
CA PRO A 63 -30.79 -22.47 16.78
C PRO A 63 -32.31 -22.38 16.91
N LEU A 64 -33.04 -23.02 16.00
CA LEU A 64 -34.50 -23.20 16.14
C LEU A 64 -34.77 -24.29 17.18
N TYR A 65 -34.81 -23.92 18.46
CA TYR A 65 -35.02 -24.87 19.57
C TYR A 65 -36.47 -24.98 20.08
N TYR A 66 -37.52 -24.68 19.29
CA TYR A 66 -38.88 -24.80 19.82
C TYR A 66 -39.94 -25.25 18.81
N LEU A 67 -40.39 -26.51 18.95
CA LEU A 67 -41.81 -26.94 19.06
C LEU A 67 -41.94 -28.48 18.91
N GLN A 68 -41.36 -29.26 19.82
CA GLN A 68 -41.61 -30.72 19.81
C GLN A 68 -41.87 -31.38 21.17
N GLN A 69 -41.78 -30.64 22.29
CA GLN A 69 -42.06 -31.23 23.61
C GLN A 69 -43.49 -31.03 24.15
N GLN A 70 -44.43 -30.47 23.38
CA GLN A 70 -45.84 -30.53 23.74
C GLN A 70 -46.64 -31.31 22.70
N GLN A 71 -46.89 -32.58 23.00
CA GLN A 71 -47.89 -33.39 22.31
C GLN A 71 -49.28 -32.74 22.45
N SER A 72 -49.99 -32.57 21.33
CA SER A 72 -51.36 -33.09 21.08
C SER A 72 -52.12 -32.40 19.93
N ASP A 73 -51.46 -31.93 18.87
CA ASP A 73 -52.14 -31.67 17.58
C ASP A 73 -51.17 -31.86 16.39
N PRO A 74 -51.44 -32.77 15.42
CA PRO A 74 -50.50 -33.06 14.32
C PRO A 74 -50.40 -31.98 13.23
N ALA A 75 -51.04 -30.82 13.36
CA ALA A 75 -51.26 -29.91 12.24
C ALA A 75 -50.19 -28.81 12.01
N VAL A 76 -49.13 -28.72 12.82
CA VAL A 76 -48.02 -27.78 12.57
C VAL A 76 -46.69 -28.50 12.71
N MET A 77 -46.41 -29.41 11.78
CA MET A 77 -45.02 -29.70 11.42
C MET A 77 -44.55 -28.54 10.52
N PHE A 78 -43.39 -27.96 10.83
CA PHE A 78 -42.57 -27.36 9.78
C PHE A 78 -42.12 -28.52 8.87
N SER A 79 -43.00 -28.95 7.96
CA SER A 79 -42.63 -29.89 6.90
C SER A 79 -41.75 -29.15 5.89
N ALA A 80 -41.00 -29.90 5.09
CA ALA A 80 -40.24 -29.36 3.96
C ALA A 80 -41.11 -28.45 3.05
N ASP A 81 -42.43 -28.67 3.04
CA ASP A 81 -43.39 -27.85 2.30
C ASP A 81 -43.55 -26.43 2.87
N ALA A 82 -43.33 -26.21 4.18
CA ALA A 82 -43.38 -24.88 4.81
C ALA A 82 -42.15 -24.03 4.44
N ALA A 83 -40.96 -24.64 4.39
CA ALA A 83 -39.75 -24.00 3.88
C ALA A 83 -39.86 -23.71 2.37
N GLN A 84 -40.51 -24.61 1.62
CA GLN A 84 -40.82 -24.44 0.20
C GLN A 84 -41.86 -23.33 -0.04
N ALA A 85 -42.86 -23.19 0.84
CA ALA A 85 -43.85 -22.10 0.82
C ALA A 85 -43.24 -20.72 1.17
N MET A 86 -42.15 -20.69 1.94
CA MET A 86 -41.35 -19.48 2.23
C MET A 86 -40.33 -19.14 1.14
N GLY A 87 -40.23 -19.94 0.07
CA GLY A 87 -39.36 -19.68 -1.08
C GLY A 87 -37.87 -19.96 -0.84
N LEU A 88 -37.51 -20.64 0.25
CA LEU A 88 -36.13 -20.97 0.61
C LEU A 88 -35.75 -22.36 0.08
N THR A 89 -35.59 -22.48 -1.24
CA THR A 89 -35.12 -23.74 -1.85
C THR A 89 -33.59 -23.79 -1.93
N ARG A 90 -33.01 -25.00 -1.97
CA ARG A 90 -31.57 -25.20 -2.20
C ARG A 90 -31.11 -24.49 -3.48
N GLU A 91 -31.89 -24.58 -4.54
CA GLU A 91 -31.63 -23.88 -5.80
C GLU A 91 -31.71 -22.35 -5.65
N PHE A 92 -32.62 -21.81 -4.83
CA PHE A 92 -32.73 -20.36 -4.59
C PHE A 92 -31.51 -19.78 -3.86
N ILE A 93 -30.91 -20.54 -2.94
CA ILE A 93 -29.70 -20.13 -2.21
C ILE A 93 -28.48 -20.22 -3.13
N LEU A 94 -28.36 -21.30 -3.91
CA LEU A 94 -27.24 -21.50 -4.84
C LEU A 94 -27.28 -20.52 -6.04
N ASP A 95 -28.46 -20.19 -6.57
CA ASP A 95 -28.67 -19.25 -7.69
C ASP A 95 -28.40 -17.77 -7.32
N ARG A 96 -28.29 -17.46 -6.02
CA ARG A 96 -27.92 -16.12 -5.52
C ARG A 96 -26.50 -15.99 -5.02
N LEU A 97 -25.86 -17.11 -4.71
CA LEU A 97 -24.42 -17.18 -4.44
C LEU A 97 -23.60 -17.26 -5.73
N ALA A 98 -24.19 -17.78 -6.81
CA ALA A 98 -23.67 -17.60 -8.15
C ALA A 98 -23.94 -16.15 -8.61
N THR A 99 -22.95 -15.26 -8.52
CA THR A 99 -23.02 -13.95 -9.18
C THR A 99 -23.00 -14.14 -10.71
N PRO A 100 -23.80 -13.38 -11.49
CA PRO A 100 -23.95 -13.63 -12.93
C PRO A 100 -22.73 -13.33 -13.82
N ASN A 101 -21.54 -13.07 -13.27
CA ASN A 101 -20.40 -12.57 -14.07
C ASN A 101 -19.15 -13.45 -14.09
N ASP A 102 -19.12 -14.56 -13.37
CA ASP A 102 -17.96 -15.45 -13.39
C ASP A 102 -18.41 -16.81 -13.89
N GLY A 103 -18.14 -17.10 -15.16
CA GLY A 103 -18.48 -18.36 -15.85
C GLY A 103 -17.74 -19.60 -15.32
N ARG A 104 -17.85 -19.89 -14.02
CA ARG A 104 -17.30 -21.08 -13.37
C ARG A 104 -18.41 -22.11 -13.16
N GLU A 105 -18.22 -23.30 -13.70
CA GLU A 105 -19.14 -24.43 -13.56
C GLU A 105 -19.34 -24.84 -12.10
N VAL A 106 -20.60 -25.12 -11.75
CA VAL A 106 -21.11 -25.60 -10.45
C VAL A 106 -20.43 -26.91 -9.97
N SER A 107 -19.72 -27.62 -10.87
CA SER A 107 -19.05 -28.90 -10.60
C SER A 107 -17.86 -28.81 -9.63
N ARG A 108 -17.26 -27.62 -9.44
CA ARG A 108 -16.10 -27.44 -8.55
C ARG A 108 -16.44 -27.22 -7.07
N ILE A 109 -17.71 -27.01 -6.72
CA ILE A 109 -18.16 -26.87 -5.32
C ILE A 109 -18.31 -28.25 -4.64
N GLU A 110 -18.40 -29.33 -5.43
CA GLU A 110 -18.64 -30.68 -4.90
C GLU A 110 -17.37 -31.39 -4.38
N SER A 111 -16.16 -30.87 -4.65
CA SER A 111 -14.90 -31.58 -4.37
C SER A 111 -14.13 -31.13 -3.11
N MET A 112 -14.67 -30.25 -2.28
CA MET A 112 -14.01 -29.79 -1.04
C MET A 112 -14.64 -30.44 0.19
N GLY A 113 -14.12 -31.62 0.56
CA GLY A 113 -14.62 -32.42 1.68
C GLY A 113 -13.97 -32.06 3.01
N ILE A 114 -14.79 -31.59 3.96
CA ILE A 114 -14.61 -31.81 5.41
C ILE A 114 -15.99 -32.21 5.97
N MET A 115 -16.05 -33.37 6.65
CA MET A 115 -17.30 -33.93 7.20
C MET A 115 -17.74 -33.16 8.46
N TRP A 116 -18.85 -32.41 8.38
CA TRP A 116 -19.56 -31.83 9.54
C TRP A 116 -20.25 -32.89 10.42
N ASN A 117 -20.21 -34.16 10.03
CA ASN A 117 -20.96 -35.24 10.67
C ASN A 117 -20.44 -35.64 12.07
N ASP A 118 -19.27 -35.14 12.49
CA ASP A 118 -18.64 -35.54 13.77
C ASP A 118 -18.71 -34.46 14.88
N MET A 119 -19.38 -33.32 14.65
CA MET A 119 -19.53 -32.28 15.68
C MET A 119 -20.71 -32.56 16.63
N HIS A 120 -20.38 -32.98 17.85
CA HIS A 120 -21.33 -33.15 18.95
C HIS A 120 -21.51 -31.84 19.75
N ILE A 121 -22.39 -30.94 19.32
CA ILE A 121 -22.71 -29.71 20.07
C ILE A 121 -23.80 -30.01 21.11
N LYS A 122 -23.47 -29.84 22.39
CA LYS A 122 -24.42 -30.06 23.51
C LYS A 122 -24.82 -28.77 24.23
N ASP A 123 -23.96 -27.75 24.19
CA ASP A 123 -24.14 -26.45 24.83
C ASP A 123 -23.29 -25.36 24.16
N SER A 124 -23.41 -24.12 24.66
CA SER A 124 -22.68 -22.95 24.19
C SER A 124 -21.14 -23.10 24.29
N SER A 125 -20.66 -23.78 25.31
CA SER A 125 -19.23 -24.05 25.55
C SER A 125 -18.63 -25.00 24.50
N THR A 126 -19.34 -26.08 24.13
CA THR A 126 -18.87 -27.03 23.11
C THR A 126 -18.82 -26.42 21.70
N LEU A 127 -19.72 -25.48 21.41
CA LEU A 127 -19.69 -24.71 20.15
C LEU A 127 -18.49 -23.75 20.11
N ILE A 128 -18.17 -23.09 21.22
CA ILE A 128 -17.01 -22.18 21.31
C ILE A 128 -15.69 -22.95 21.12
N GLU A 129 -15.58 -24.16 21.70
CA GLU A 129 -14.42 -25.04 21.47
C GLU A 129 -14.31 -25.51 20.01
N ALA A 130 -15.42 -25.91 19.39
CA ALA A 130 -15.43 -26.35 17.99
C ALA A 130 -15.06 -25.23 17.01
N LEU A 131 -15.26 -23.96 17.39
CA LEU A 131 -14.96 -22.80 16.57
C LEU A 131 -13.55 -22.21 16.80
N GLN A 132 -12.78 -22.73 17.76
CA GLN A 132 -11.40 -22.32 18.03
C GLN A 132 -10.43 -22.36 16.82
N PRO A 133 -10.54 -23.29 15.86
CA PRO A 133 -9.62 -23.35 14.72
C PRO A 133 -9.79 -22.19 13.72
N TYR A 134 -10.93 -21.49 13.70
CA TYR A 134 -11.25 -20.44 12.72
C TYR A 134 -10.70 -19.06 13.15
N LYS A 135 -9.37 -18.92 13.10
CA LYS A 135 -8.60 -17.77 13.61
C LYS A 135 -8.83 -16.43 12.90
N SER A 136 -9.52 -16.39 11.75
CA SER A 136 -9.73 -15.19 10.92
C SER A 136 -10.96 -14.34 11.28
N LEU A 137 -11.87 -14.83 12.14
CA LEU A 137 -13.08 -14.10 12.50
C LEU A 137 -12.80 -13.02 13.56
N ARG A 138 -12.99 -11.74 13.20
CA ARG A 138 -12.76 -10.59 14.10
C ARG A 138 -13.87 -10.38 15.15
N TYR A 139 -15.12 -10.72 14.82
CA TYR A 139 -16.29 -10.62 15.71
C TYR A 139 -17.27 -11.76 15.41
N LEU A 140 -17.78 -12.45 16.43
CA LEU A 140 -18.75 -13.54 16.26
C LEU A 140 -19.95 -13.33 17.19
N PHE A 141 -21.17 -13.34 16.64
CA PHE A 141 -22.40 -13.10 17.39
C PHE A 141 -23.25 -14.38 17.41
N ILE A 142 -23.35 -15.02 18.57
CA ILE A 142 -24.11 -16.27 18.73
C ILE A 142 -25.38 -15.98 19.51
N CYS A 143 -26.55 -16.14 18.87
CA CYS A 143 -27.83 -16.02 19.56
C CYS A 143 -28.30 -17.40 19.99
N ILE A 144 -28.23 -17.73 21.28
CA ILE A 144 -28.61 -19.05 21.80
C ILE A 144 -29.98 -18.94 22.44
N VAL A 145 -30.95 -19.69 21.93
CA VAL A 145 -32.30 -19.75 22.51
C VAL A 145 -32.35 -20.88 23.54
N GLU A 146 -32.22 -20.54 24.82
CA GLU A 146 -32.42 -21.49 25.93
C GLU A 146 -33.78 -21.27 26.61
N GLN A 147 -34.44 -22.37 26.97
CA GLN A 147 -35.54 -22.33 27.94
C GLN A 147 -34.95 -22.54 29.34
N THR A 148 -35.10 -21.57 30.23
CA THR A 148 -34.62 -21.72 31.61
C THR A 148 -35.38 -22.84 32.34
N ALA A 149 -34.64 -23.70 33.03
CA ALA A 149 -35.15 -24.96 33.56
C ALA A 149 -35.98 -24.85 34.86
N GLU A 150 -36.17 -23.66 35.43
CA GLU A 150 -36.79 -23.52 36.75
C GLU A 150 -37.84 -22.38 36.85
N GLY A 151 -39.06 -22.76 37.26
CA GLY A 151 -39.85 -22.02 38.25
C GLY A 151 -40.83 -20.94 37.76
N GLU A 152 -42.09 -21.32 37.59
CA GLU A 152 -43.33 -20.52 37.71
C GLU A 152 -43.27 -18.98 37.48
N LEU A 153 -43.73 -18.54 36.30
CA LEU A 153 -44.28 -17.19 36.15
C LEU A 153 -45.64 -17.22 35.43
N TYR A 154 -46.68 -17.60 36.17
CA TYR A 154 -48.08 -17.32 35.80
C TYR A 154 -48.94 -16.97 37.02
N LYS A 155 -49.56 -15.78 37.01
CA LYS A 155 -50.96 -15.61 37.46
C LYS A 155 -51.58 -14.32 36.93
N LYS A 156 -52.82 -14.44 36.42
CA LYS A 156 -53.67 -13.40 35.77
C LYS A 156 -53.26 -12.95 34.36
N GLY A 157 -53.25 -13.90 33.43
CA GLY A 157 -53.91 -13.64 32.14
C GLY A 157 -53.07 -13.41 30.89
N LYS A 158 -51.75 -13.64 30.91
CA LYS A 158 -50.89 -14.07 29.76
C LYS A 158 -49.39 -13.88 30.08
N ARG A 159 -48.55 -14.91 29.93
CA ARG A 159 -47.10 -14.80 29.61
C ARG A 159 -46.40 -16.15 29.38
N VAL A 160 -45.95 -16.47 28.16
CA VAL A 160 -45.18 -17.70 27.85
C VAL A 160 -43.72 -17.33 27.51
N GLY A 161 -42.75 -17.82 28.28
CA GLY A 161 -41.31 -17.90 27.92
C GLY A 161 -40.48 -16.60 27.96
N GLY A 162 -39.24 -16.70 28.42
CA GLY A 162 -38.21 -15.67 28.25
C GLY A 162 -37.09 -16.20 27.36
N LEU A 163 -36.55 -15.36 26.48
CA LEU A 163 -35.38 -15.66 25.66
C LEU A 163 -34.17 -14.92 26.22
N THR A 164 -33.06 -15.63 26.40
CA THR A 164 -31.76 -15.03 26.75
C THR A 164 -30.92 -14.91 25.49
N MET A 165 -30.18 -13.82 25.33
CA MET A 165 -29.18 -13.66 24.26
C MET A 165 -27.83 -13.34 24.91
N SER A 166 -26.79 -14.08 24.54
CA SER A 166 -25.45 -13.92 25.08
C SER A 166 -24.54 -13.26 24.06
N LEU A 167 -23.93 -12.13 24.42
CA LEU A 167 -22.86 -11.54 23.64
C LEU A 167 -21.53 -12.15 24.09
N VAL A 168 -20.86 -12.89 23.21
CA VAL A 168 -19.54 -13.46 23.49
C VAL A 168 -18.50 -12.58 22.82
N LEU A 169 -17.69 -11.89 23.62
CA LEU A 169 -16.53 -11.14 23.15
C LEU A 169 -15.27 -11.91 23.51
N ARG A 170 -14.24 -11.87 22.66
CA ARG A 170 -12.93 -12.41 23.00
C ARG A 170 -12.33 -11.61 24.16
N GLU A 171 -11.62 -12.31 25.05
CA GLU A 171 -10.83 -11.67 26.10
C GLU A 171 -9.81 -10.70 25.48
N GLY A 172 -9.86 -9.42 25.90
CA GLY A 172 -9.04 -8.34 25.33
C GLY A 172 -9.68 -7.53 24.18
N SER A 173 -10.90 -7.86 23.73
CA SER A 173 -11.59 -7.07 22.71
C SER A 173 -12.09 -5.72 23.25
N GLN A 174 -11.75 -4.62 22.57
CA GLN A 174 -12.30 -3.29 22.86
C GLN A 174 -13.48 -2.97 21.93
N VAL A 175 -14.68 -2.77 22.48
CA VAL A 175 -15.89 -2.43 21.72
C VAL A 175 -16.31 -1.00 22.05
N ARG A 176 -16.40 -0.13 21.03
CA ARG A 176 -16.88 1.25 21.20
C ARG A 176 -18.36 1.25 21.63
N SER A 177 -18.73 2.07 22.61
CA SER A 177 -20.10 2.19 23.12
C SER A 177 -21.15 2.46 22.03
N LYS A 178 -20.81 3.26 21.00
CA LYS A 178 -21.67 3.50 19.83
C LYS A 178 -22.00 2.25 19.02
N VAL A 179 -21.09 1.28 18.95
CA VAL A 179 -21.31 0.00 18.25
C VAL A 179 -22.27 -0.86 19.06
N LEU A 180 -22.06 -0.94 20.38
CA LEU A 180 -22.95 -1.66 21.29
C LEU A 180 -24.39 -1.09 21.27
N PHE A 181 -24.55 0.23 21.22
CA PHE A 181 -25.86 0.87 21.12
C PHE A 181 -26.56 0.60 19.79
N ARG A 182 -25.83 0.60 18.66
CA ARG A 182 -26.40 0.27 17.35
C ARG A 182 -26.86 -1.18 17.26
N ILE A 183 -26.10 -2.11 17.84
CA ILE A 183 -26.46 -3.53 17.90
C ILE A 183 -27.75 -3.72 18.72
N LEU A 184 -27.90 -2.99 19.83
CA LEU A 184 -29.12 -3.02 20.63
C LEU A 184 -30.35 -2.48 19.87
N ASP A 185 -30.17 -1.44 19.06
CA ASP A 185 -31.25 -0.87 18.24
C ASP A 185 -31.69 -1.83 17.12
N GLU A 186 -30.74 -2.45 16.41
CA GLU A 186 -31.06 -3.46 15.37
C GLU A 186 -31.75 -4.70 15.94
N TYR A 187 -31.36 -5.12 17.15
CA TYR A 187 -32.01 -6.23 17.85
C TYR A 187 -33.47 -5.94 18.22
N GLN A 188 -33.76 -4.74 18.72
CA GLN A 188 -35.14 -4.33 19.04
C GLN A 188 -36.02 -4.31 17.78
N GLU A 189 -35.45 -3.92 16.65
CA GLU A 189 -36.13 -3.88 15.36
C GLU A 189 -36.38 -5.29 14.81
N LEU A 190 -35.42 -6.21 14.94
CA LEU A 190 -35.60 -7.62 14.56
C LEU A 190 -36.71 -8.30 15.38
N ALA A 191 -36.72 -8.08 16.70
CA ALA A 191 -37.74 -8.65 17.59
C ALA A 191 -39.16 -8.13 17.26
N LYS A 192 -39.30 -6.84 16.92
CA LYS A 192 -40.58 -6.28 16.43
C LYS A 192 -41.06 -6.98 15.17
N ARG A 193 -40.16 -7.22 14.20
CA ARG A 193 -40.50 -7.87 12.93
C ARG A 193 -40.87 -9.34 13.10
N MET A 194 -40.17 -10.06 13.99
CA MET A 194 -40.53 -11.43 14.35
C MET A 194 -41.92 -11.49 15.02
N ASN A 195 -42.24 -10.54 15.90
CA ASN A 195 -43.57 -10.45 16.50
C ASN A 195 -44.67 -10.19 15.48
N MET A 196 -44.42 -9.32 14.50
CA MET A 196 -45.36 -9.08 13.41
C MET A 196 -45.58 -10.35 12.58
N ALA A 197 -44.51 -11.05 12.21
CA ALA A 197 -44.60 -12.29 11.44
C ALA A 197 -45.35 -13.42 12.19
N LEU A 198 -45.13 -13.54 13.50
CA LEU A 198 -45.83 -14.52 14.35
C LEU A 198 -47.30 -14.18 14.54
N ALA A 199 -47.63 -12.89 14.68
CA ALA A 199 -49.01 -12.43 14.74
C ALA A 199 -49.75 -12.69 13.42
N GLU A 200 -49.09 -12.50 12.27
CA GLU A 200 -49.65 -12.83 10.94
C GLU A 200 -49.83 -14.34 10.74
N ALA A 201 -48.99 -15.17 11.36
CA ALA A 201 -49.12 -16.62 11.37
C ALA A 201 -50.17 -17.14 12.38
N GLY A 202 -50.88 -16.25 13.08
CA GLY A 202 -51.93 -16.62 14.04
C GLY A 202 -51.41 -17.17 15.39
N MET A 203 -50.12 -17.01 15.67
CA MET A 203 -49.49 -17.47 16.91
C MET A 203 -49.59 -16.40 17.99
N SER A 204 -50.02 -16.77 19.21
CA SER A 204 -50.30 -15.80 20.29
C SER A 204 -49.09 -15.46 21.18
N THR A 205 -47.87 -15.67 20.71
CA THR A 205 -46.61 -15.43 21.43
C THR A 205 -46.04 -14.05 21.11
N GLU A 206 -45.73 -13.28 22.16
CA GLU A 206 -45.07 -11.98 22.07
C GLU A 206 -43.61 -12.13 22.53
N PHE A 207 -42.65 -11.89 21.63
CA PHE A 207 -41.25 -11.67 21.96
C PHE A 207 -41.11 -10.32 22.67
N CYS A 208 -40.97 -10.32 23.99
CA CYS A 208 -40.57 -9.12 24.71
C CYS A 208 -39.04 -9.05 24.83
N CYS A 209 -38.42 -8.04 24.22
CA CYS A 209 -37.07 -7.63 24.63
C CYS A 209 -37.18 -6.96 26.01
N TYR A 210 -36.82 -7.67 27.08
CA TYR A 210 -36.50 -7.00 28.34
C TYR A 210 -35.13 -6.35 28.19
N GLY A 211 -35.14 -5.15 27.60
CA GLY A 211 -33.93 -4.41 27.28
C GLY A 211 -33.24 -3.91 28.55
N VAL A 212 -31.93 -4.18 28.64
CA VAL A 212 -31.01 -3.30 29.36
C VAL A 212 -31.22 -1.91 28.76
N SER A 213 -31.85 -1.00 29.52
CA SER A 213 -32.10 0.34 28.99
C SER A 213 -30.77 1.06 28.78
N LYS A 214 -30.70 1.99 27.83
CA LYS A 214 -29.55 2.88 27.66
C LYS A 214 -29.10 3.50 28.99
N ALA A 215 -30.07 3.88 29.82
CA ALA A 215 -29.85 4.38 31.18
C ALA A 215 -29.23 3.33 32.13
N THR A 216 -29.55 2.04 31.98
CA THR A 216 -28.97 0.95 32.80
C THR A 216 -27.50 0.72 32.43
N VAL A 217 -27.17 0.74 31.13
CA VAL A 217 -25.77 0.66 30.64
C VAL A 217 -24.97 1.87 31.11
N GLU A 218 -25.52 3.08 30.96
CA GLU A 218 -24.87 4.32 31.42
C GLU A 218 -24.67 4.34 32.96
N GLN A 219 -25.63 3.81 33.72
CA GLN A 219 -25.54 3.71 35.19
C GLN A 219 -24.51 2.67 35.66
N GLN A 220 -24.28 1.60 34.89
CA GLN A 220 -23.27 0.58 35.18
C GLN A 220 -21.86 1.06 34.83
N VAL A 221 -21.69 1.77 33.71
CA VAL A 221 -20.43 2.43 33.34
C VAL A 221 -20.06 3.50 34.38
N SER A 222 -21.04 4.29 34.83
CA SER A 222 -20.83 5.30 35.90
C SER A 222 -20.48 4.69 37.26
N LYS A 223 -21.06 3.53 37.62
CA LYS A 223 -20.73 2.81 38.87
C LYS A 223 -19.32 2.23 38.85
N SER A 224 -18.89 1.64 37.75
CA SER A 224 -17.53 1.09 37.61
C SER A 224 -16.45 2.18 37.68
N SER A 225 -16.71 3.36 37.08
CA SER A 225 -15.80 4.51 37.21
C SER A 225 -15.72 5.05 38.65
N LYS A 226 -16.81 5.00 39.42
CA LYS A 226 -16.82 5.43 40.84
C LYS A 226 -16.08 4.45 41.76
N GLN A 227 -16.21 3.15 41.50
CA GLN A 227 -15.54 2.09 42.28
C GLN A 227 -14.02 2.06 42.07
N LEU A 228 -13.54 2.50 40.89
CA LEU A 228 -12.11 2.66 40.61
C LEU A 228 -11.51 3.91 41.29
N LEU A 229 -12.29 4.98 41.48
CA LEU A 229 -11.87 6.18 42.21
C LEU A 229 -11.78 5.97 43.74
N GLU A 230 -12.61 5.08 44.31
CA GLU A 230 -12.60 4.78 45.75
C GLU A 230 -11.50 3.78 46.16
N ASN A 231 -10.93 3.02 45.22
CA ASN A 231 -9.86 2.03 45.47
C ASN A 231 -8.42 2.61 45.45
N GLN A 232 -8.26 3.94 45.39
CA GLN A 232 -6.95 4.62 45.47
C GLN A 232 -6.60 5.20 46.85
N ALA A 233 -7.24 4.74 47.94
CA ALA A 233 -6.83 5.08 49.31
C ALA A 233 -6.00 3.94 49.95
N PRO A 234 -4.90 4.24 50.67
CA PRO A 234 -3.99 3.23 51.22
C PRO A 234 -4.61 2.47 52.42
N PRO A 235 -4.21 1.20 52.67
CA PRO A 235 -4.88 0.36 53.67
C PRO A 235 -4.40 0.67 55.10
N ALA A 236 -5.33 0.60 56.07
CA ALA A 236 -5.05 0.63 57.51
C ALA A 236 -5.48 -0.71 58.18
N PRO A 237 -4.93 -1.08 59.36
CA PRO A 237 -4.66 -2.47 59.73
C PRO A 237 -5.81 -3.21 60.44
N HIS A 238 -5.74 -4.55 60.35
CA HIS A 238 -6.60 -5.59 60.93
C HIS A 238 -7.29 -5.32 62.29
N LYS A 239 -8.53 -5.83 62.45
CA LYS A 239 -8.97 -6.65 63.60
C LYS A 239 -10.28 -7.42 63.35
N SER A 240 -10.34 -8.61 63.94
CA SER A 240 -11.42 -9.62 63.95
C SER A 240 -12.69 -9.22 64.71
N GLN A 241 -13.87 -9.71 64.31
CA GLN A 241 -14.75 -10.58 65.15
C GLN A 241 -16.07 -10.97 64.46
N ASN A 242 -16.56 -12.15 64.83
CA ASN A 242 -17.77 -12.85 64.41
C ASN A 242 -19.09 -12.09 64.68
N GLY A 243 -20.08 -12.25 63.79
CA GLY A 243 -21.48 -11.87 64.05
C GLY A 243 -22.40 -12.16 62.87
N VAL A 244 -23.08 -13.30 62.91
CA VAL A 244 -24.12 -13.68 61.94
C VAL A 244 -25.36 -12.79 62.14
N GLN A 245 -25.76 -12.06 61.10
CA GLN A 245 -27.17 -11.73 60.88
C GLN A 245 -27.54 -11.94 59.40
N ARG A 246 -28.44 -12.90 59.19
CA ARG A 246 -29.10 -13.21 57.92
C ARG A 246 -29.88 -12.00 57.41
N VAL A 247 -29.59 -11.57 56.18
CA VAL A 247 -30.56 -10.89 55.32
C VAL A 247 -30.69 -11.72 54.05
N ARG A 248 -31.94 -11.91 53.63
CA ARG A 248 -32.43 -12.88 52.64
C ARG A 248 -31.56 -13.00 51.38
N ALA A 249 -31.24 -14.24 51.04
CA ALA A 249 -30.70 -14.65 49.77
C ALA A 249 -31.66 -14.29 48.62
N LEU A 250 -31.12 -13.72 47.56
CA LEU A 250 -31.62 -13.86 46.20
C LEU A 250 -30.42 -14.38 45.41
N GLU A 251 -30.53 -15.63 44.99
CA GLU A 251 -29.56 -16.38 44.19
C GLU A 251 -29.43 -15.76 42.80
N PHE A 252 -28.18 -15.59 42.34
CA PHE A 252 -27.80 -15.80 40.95
C PHE A 252 -26.46 -16.54 40.98
N GLU A 253 -26.48 -17.76 40.44
CA GLU A 253 -25.40 -18.72 40.42
C GLU A 253 -24.23 -18.30 39.51
N LYS A 254 -23.06 -18.85 39.85
CA LYS A 254 -21.77 -18.77 39.19
C LYS A 254 -21.85 -19.25 37.72
N HIS A 255 -21.22 -18.53 36.79
CA HIS A 255 -20.00 -18.93 36.04
C HIS A 255 -19.70 -17.95 34.87
N TYR A 256 -18.41 -17.60 34.72
CA TYR A 256 -17.77 -16.81 33.64
C TYR A 256 -18.18 -15.35 33.41
N MET A 257 -17.45 -14.41 34.02
CA MET A 257 -17.32 -13.03 33.52
C MET A 257 -15.88 -12.80 33.04
N PRO A 258 -15.64 -12.46 31.75
CA PRO A 258 -14.43 -11.74 31.37
C PRO A 258 -14.59 -10.27 31.80
N ILE A 259 -13.60 -9.78 32.52
CA ILE A 259 -13.52 -8.42 33.06
C ILE A 259 -13.54 -7.42 31.90
N MET A 260 -14.60 -6.63 31.80
CA MET A 260 -14.73 -5.56 30.81
C MET A 260 -14.05 -4.30 31.36
N THR A 261 -12.83 -3.99 30.90
CA THR A 261 -12.14 -2.74 31.27
C THR A 261 -12.58 -1.62 30.33
N VAL A 262 -13.43 -0.71 30.81
CA VAL A 262 -13.82 0.51 30.08
C VAL A 262 -12.86 1.63 30.47
N VAL A 263 -12.07 2.10 29.51
CA VAL A 263 -11.10 3.20 29.71
C VAL A 263 -11.81 4.55 29.48
N PRO A 264 -11.63 5.57 30.33
CA PRO A 264 -12.20 6.91 30.13
C PRO A 264 -11.67 7.58 28.86
N GLU A 265 -12.51 8.42 28.24
CA GLU A 265 -12.29 9.10 26.95
C GLU A 265 -11.02 9.99 26.89
N ASN A 266 -10.43 10.33 28.04
CA ASN A 266 -9.29 11.24 28.15
C ASN A 266 -7.90 10.56 28.10
N ASP A 267 -7.82 9.22 28.17
CA ASP A 267 -6.55 8.48 28.10
C ASP A 267 -6.30 7.84 26.72
N LEU A 268 -7.07 8.24 25.70
CA LEU A 268 -6.89 7.78 24.33
C LEU A 268 -5.83 8.61 23.61
N VAL A 269 -4.71 7.98 23.27
CA VAL A 269 -3.84 8.46 22.17
C VAL A 269 -4.71 8.54 20.91
N PRO A 270 -4.81 9.69 20.22
CA PRO A 270 -5.68 9.81 19.05
C PRO A 270 -5.22 8.86 17.94
N ILE A 271 -6.07 7.89 17.57
CA ILE A 271 -5.94 7.20 16.28
C ILE A 271 -6.17 8.27 15.21
N ALA A 272 -5.15 8.58 14.42
CA ALA A 272 -5.23 9.56 13.35
C ALA A 272 -6.45 9.27 12.44
N ALA A 273 -7.26 10.29 12.17
CA ALA A 273 -8.37 10.17 11.23
C ALA A 273 -7.84 9.80 9.84
N ARG A 274 -8.49 8.85 9.15
CA ARG A 274 -8.09 8.46 7.80
C ARG A 274 -8.26 9.65 6.84
N PRO A 275 -7.29 9.92 5.96
CA PRO A 275 -7.41 11.01 4.99
C PRO A 275 -8.62 10.81 4.06
N LYS A 276 -9.28 11.92 3.71
CA LYS A 276 -10.47 11.93 2.84
C LYS A 276 -10.13 12.22 1.38
N VAL A 277 -10.70 11.44 0.47
CA VAL A 277 -10.48 11.58 -0.98
C VAL A 277 -11.80 11.85 -1.69
N LEU A 278 -11.89 12.98 -2.41
CA LEU A 278 -13.03 13.30 -3.27
C LEU A 278 -12.75 12.84 -4.71
N ILE A 279 -13.70 12.12 -5.30
CA ILE A 279 -13.62 11.63 -6.67
C ILE A 279 -14.89 12.08 -7.42
N PRO A 280 -14.88 13.25 -8.08
CA PRO A 280 -16.05 13.77 -8.80
C PRO A 280 -16.34 13.06 -10.12
N GLU A 281 -15.40 12.25 -10.62
CA GLU A 281 -15.44 11.63 -11.94
C GLU A 281 -15.27 10.10 -11.85
N ARG A 282 -15.44 9.39 -12.97
CA ARG A 282 -15.32 7.93 -13.00
C ARG A 282 -13.84 7.50 -12.95
N VAL A 283 -13.51 6.66 -11.97
CA VAL A 283 -12.21 5.98 -11.80
C VAL A 283 -12.45 4.47 -11.90
N SER A 284 -11.47 3.69 -12.36
CA SER A 284 -11.62 2.23 -12.51
C SER A 284 -11.82 1.53 -11.14
N PRO A 285 -12.54 0.40 -11.10
CA PRO A 285 -12.68 -0.40 -9.87
C PRO A 285 -11.33 -0.78 -9.24
N ASP A 286 -10.36 -1.17 -10.06
CA ASP A 286 -9.03 -1.58 -9.58
C ASP A 286 -8.24 -0.40 -8.99
N GLY A 287 -8.37 0.80 -9.58
CA GLY A 287 -7.81 2.02 -9.00
C GLY A 287 -8.44 2.35 -7.64
N LEU A 288 -9.76 2.20 -7.52
CA LEU A 288 -10.45 2.38 -6.25
C LEU A 288 -10.02 1.34 -5.21
N ALA A 289 -9.77 0.10 -5.61
CA ALA A 289 -9.31 -0.97 -4.72
C ALA A 289 -7.97 -0.63 -4.04
N ILE A 290 -7.05 0.06 -4.74
CA ILE A 290 -5.78 0.54 -4.15
C ILE A 290 -6.02 1.50 -2.97
N LEU A 291 -7.05 2.35 -3.05
CA LEU A 291 -7.35 3.33 -2.01
C LEU A 291 -8.14 2.73 -0.83
N GLN A 292 -8.83 1.61 -1.07
CA GLN A 292 -9.68 0.96 -0.07
C GLN A 292 -8.85 0.42 1.10
N GLY A 293 -9.41 0.48 2.31
CA GLY A 293 -8.74 0.05 3.54
C GLY A 293 -7.87 1.12 4.20
N SER A 294 -7.25 2.01 3.42
CA SER A 294 -6.32 3.05 3.90
C SER A 294 -6.95 4.45 3.97
N LEU A 295 -7.84 4.79 3.03
CA LEU A 295 -8.42 6.14 2.90
C LEU A 295 -9.96 6.12 3.01
N ASP A 296 -10.56 7.28 3.31
CA ASP A 296 -12.01 7.50 3.24
C ASP A 296 -12.38 8.04 1.86
N ILE A 297 -12.99 7.19 1.03
CA ILE A 297 -13.25 7.46 -0.39
C ILE A 297 -14.67 7.99 -0.56
N ASP A 298 -14.82 9.18 -1.15
CA ASP A 298 -16.10 9.77 -1.51
C ASP A 298 -16.20 9.97 -3.03
N GLN A 299 -16.92 9.08 -3.70
CA GLN A 299 -17.15 9.16 -5.14
C GLN A 299 -18.51 9.79 -5.46
N ARG A 300 -18.51 10.99 -6.04
CA ARG A 300 -19.72 11.78 -6.34
C ARG A 300 -19.72 12.34 -7.75
N SER A 301 -20.43 11.70 -8.65
CA SER A 301 -20.56 12.16 -10.04
C SER A 301 -21.44 13.40 -10.16
N GLY A 302 -21.12 14.27 -11.12
CA GLY A 302 -22.02 15.35 -11.55
C GLY A 302 -22.08 16.57 -10.63
N LEU A 303 -21.06 16.79 -9.80
CA LEU A 303 -20.95 17.98 -8.95
C LEU A 303 -20.78 19.24 -9.80
N SER A 304 -21.56 20.28 -9.51
CA SER A 304 -21.33 21.63 -10.04
C SER A 304 -20.09 22.27 -9.39
N ALA A 305 -19.55 23.32 -10.03
CA ALA A 305 -18.40 24.04 -9.49
C ALA A 305 -18.67 24.64 -8.09
N ASP A 306 -19.90 25.08 -7.82
CA ASP A 306 -20.28 25.65 -6.51
C ASP A 306 -20.42 24.56 -5.44
N GLU A 307 -20.99 23.39 -5.77
CA GLU A 307 -21.04 22.25 -4.86
C GLU A 307 -19.65 21.73 -4.52
N LEU A 308 -18.76 21.66 -5.52
CA LEU A 308 -17.37 21.25 -5.34
C LEU A 308 -16.64 22.18 -4.38
N LYS A 309 -16.83 23.50 -4.51
CA LYS A 309 -16.26 24.51 -3.58
C LYS A 309 -16.77 24.38 -2.15
N ILE A 310 -18.03 23.98 -1.95
CA ILE A 310 -18.61 23.77 -0.60
C ILE A 310 -18.01 22.53 0.07
N LEU A 311 -17.75 21.47 -0.71
CA LEU A 311 -17.30 20.18 -0.21
C LEU A 311 -15.78 20.11 0.02
N ILE A 312 -15.00 20.70 -0.88
CA ILE A 312 -13.53 20.55 -0.91
C ILE A 312 -12.77 20.92 0.38
N PRO A 313 -13.22 21.84 1.27
CA PRO A 313 -12.48 22.18 2.49
C PRO A 313 -12.19 20.99 3.43
N ASP A 314 -12.98 19.92 3.33
CA ASP A 314 -12.89 18.73 4.19
C ASP A 314 -12.08 17.55 3.62
N TYR A 315 -11.52 17.68 2.42
CA TYR A 315 -10.79 16.60 1.75
C TYR A 315 -9.28 16.82 1.73
N ASP A 316 -8.53 15.74 1.89
CA ASP A 316 -7.07 15.69 1.78
C ASP A 316 -6.60 15.48 0.33
N ALA A 317 -7.44 14.86 -0.51
CA ALA A 317 -7.13 14.61 -1.92
C ALA A 317 -8.33 14.77 -2.85
N LEU A 318 -8.03 15.12 -4.10
CA LEU A 318 -8.99 15.26 -5.19
C LEU A 318 -8.51 14.47 -6.42
N ILE A 319 -9.26 13.47 -6.86
CA ILE A 319 -8.95 12.67 -8.05
C ILE A 319 -9.92 13.03 -9.18
N ILE A 320 -9.41 13.65 -10.24
CA ILE A 320 -10.20 14.14 -11.38
C ILE A 320 -9.79 13.47 -12.69
N ARG A 321 -10.57 13.69 -13.75
CA ARG A 321 -10.17 13.38 -15.13
C ARG A 321 -10.13 14.63 -15.98
N SER A 322 -11.06 14.80 -16.92
CA SER A 322 -11.05 15.89 -17.91
C SER A 322 -12.19 16.88 -17.72
N GLU A 323 -13.25 16.48 -17.00
CA GLU A 323 -14.46 17.29 -16.86
C GLU A 323 -14.28 18.35 -15.77
N THR A 324 -13.76 17.97 -14.61
CA THR A 324 -13.58 18.88 -13.47
C THR A 324 -12.48 19.90 -13.76
N LYS A 325 -12.80 21.19 -13.61
CA LYS A 325 -11.82 22.29 -13.68
C LYS A 325 -11.37 22.68 -12.28
N VAL A 326 -10.09 22.47 -11.97
CA VAL A 326 -9.48 22.83 -10.69
C VAL A 326 -8.83 24.20 -10.80
N THR A 327 -9.64 25.23 -10.57
CA THR A 327 -9.24 26.64 -10.66
C THR A 327 -8.57 27.13 -9.37
N ALA A 328 -7.88 28.27 -9.43
CA ALA A 328 -7.34 28.96 -8.25
C ALA A 328 -8.40 29.20 -7.15
N GLU A 329 -9.63 29.53 -7.53
CA GLU A 329 -10.74 29.72 -6.58
C GLU A 329 -11.11 28.43 -5.84
N LEU A 330 -11.14 27.29 -6.54
CA LEU A 330 -11.42 26.00 -5.92
C LEU A 330 -10.29 25.60 -4.97
N LEU A 331 -9.04 25.74 -5.41
CA LEU A 331 -7.87 25.43 -4.60
C LEU A 331 -7.80 26.30 -3.34
N SER A 332 -8.16 27.58 -3.45
CA SER A 332 -8.20 28.49 -2.30
C SER A 332 -9.26 28.11 -1.25
N ALA A 333 -10.36 27.49 -1.67
CA ALA A 333 -11.37 26.96 -0.75
C ALA A 333 -10.92 25.64 -0.07
N ALA A 334 -9.96 24.94 -0.66
CA ALA A 334 -9.55 23.59 -0.27
C ALA A 334 -8.54 23.58 0.89
N THR A 335 -8.99 23.96 2.09
CA THR A 335 -8.12 24.22 3.25
C THR A 335 -7.29 23.03 3.76
N LYS A 336 -7.62 21.80 3.40
CA LYS A 336 -6.92 20.57 3.82
C LYS A 336 -6.23 19.83 2.67
N LEU A 337 -6.42 20.29 1.44
CA LEU A 337 -6.05 19.55 0.25
C LEU A 337 -4.52 19.46 0.13
N LYS A 338 -4.02 18.24 -0.02
CA LYS A 338 -2.58 17.94 -0.15
C LYS A 338 -2.21 17.53 -1.56
N VAL A 339 -3.14 16.87 -2.27
CA VAL A 339 -2.90 16.36 -3.63
C VAL A 339 -4.11 16.52 -4.54
N VAL A 340 -3.86 16.98 -5.77
CA VAL A 340 -4.77 16.88 -6.92
C VAL A 340 -4.15 15.88 -7.89
N ALA A 341 -4.86 14.80 -8.15
CA ALA A 341 -4.42 13.74 -9.03
C ALA A 341 -5.29 13.69 -10.28
N ARG A 342 -4.68 13.87 -11.44
CA ARG A 342 -5.37 13.84 -12.73
C ARG A 342 -5.15 12.47 -13.38
N ALA A 343 -6.21 11.65 -13.47
CA ALA A 343 -6.20 10.38 -14.19
C ALA A 343 -6.11 10.59 -15.71
N GLY A 344 -4.88 10.84 -16.18
CA GLY A 344 -4.49 11.04 -17.57
C GLY A 344 -3.22 11.88 -17.69
N VAL A 345 -2.71 12.11 -18.91
CA VAL A 345 -1.43 12.80 -19.15
C VAL A 345 -1.49 14.33 -19.01
N GLY A 346 -2.35 15.00 -19.79
CA GLY A 346 -2.50 16.47 -19.73
C GLY A 346 -3.06 16.96 -18.39
N VAL A 347 -2.68 18.16 -17.95
CA VAL A 347 -3.21 18.80 -16.73
C VAL A 347 -3.81 20.17 -17.02
N ASP A 348 -4.27 20.38 -18.25
CA ASP A 348 -4.79 21.67 -18.75
C ASP A 348 -6.04 22.15 -17.99
N ASN A 349 -6.70 21.24 -17.26
CA ASN A 349 -7.83 21.53 -16.38
C ASN A 349 -7.44 21.80 -14.92
N VAL A 350 -6.15 21.91 -14.60
CA VAL A 350 -5.65 22.21 -13.25
C VAL A 350 -4.80 23.48 -13.29
N ASP A 351 -5.10 24.43 -12.42
CA ASP A 351 -4.25 25.60 -12.19
C ASP A 351 -3.02 25.19 -11.36
N VAL A 352 -2.00 24.69 -12.06
CA VAL A 352 -0.77 24.16 -11.45
C VAL A 352 -0.01 25.24 -10.67
N ALA A 353 -0.06 26.49 -11.12
CA ALA A 353 0.60 27.60 -10.44
C ALA A 353 -0.06 27.90 -9.10
N ALA A 354 -1.40 28.05 -9.09
CA ALA A 354 -2.15 28.23 -7.84
C ALA A 354 -1.98 27.04 -6.88
N ALA A 355 -1.96 25.82 -7.40
CA ALA A 355 -1.72 24.62 -6.59
C ALA A 355 -0.34 24.66 -5.93
N THR A 356 0.68 25.08 -6.68
CA THR A 356 2.06 25.25 -6.19
C THR A 356 2.14 26.28 -5.07
N ASP A 357 1.50 27.44 -5.24
CA ASP A 357 1.49 28.52 -4.24
C ASP A 357 0.82 28.09 -2.92
N LEU A 358 -0.17 27.21 -3.01
CA LEU A 358 -0.90 26.64 -1.87
C LEU A 358 -0.26 25.37 -1.30
N GLY A 359 0.85 24.90 -1.88
CA GLY A 359 1.52 23.67 -1.44
C GLY A 359 0.78 22.38 -1.79
N VAL A 360 -0.16 22.42 -2.73
CA VAL A 360 -0.89 21.24 -3.21
C VAL A 360 -0.08 20.55 -4.30
N ILE A 361 0.24 19.27 -4.11
CA ILE A 361 0.96 18.46 -5.10
C ILE A 361 0.01 18.13 -6.25
N VAL A 362 0.45 18.35 -7.49
CA VAL A 362 -0.30 17.95 -8.69
C VAL A 362 0.40 16.76 -9.32
N VAL A 363 -0.30 15.63 -9.44
CA VAL A 363 0.20 14.44 -10.15
C VAL A 363 -0.66 14.07 -11.34
N ASN A 364 -0.06 13.42 -12.33
CA ASN A 364 -0.75 12.93 -13.52
C ASN A 364 -0.44 11.44 -13.75
N SER A 365 -0.81 10.90 -14.91
CA SER A 365 -0.35 9.57 -15.35
C SER A 365 0.30 9.67 -16.73
N PRO A 366 1.63 9.85 -16.82
CA PRO A 366 2.32 10.12 -18.08
C PRO A 366 2.45 8.88 -18.97
N SER A 367 2.30 7.68 -18.41
CA SER A 367 2.53 6.41 -19.13
C SER A 367 1.24 5.66 -19.48
N GLY A 368 0.13 5.91 -18.78
CA GLY A 368 -1.07 5.07 -18.87
C GLY A 368 -1.77 5.04 -20.23
N ASN A 369 -1.51 6.01 -21.13
CA ASN A 369 -2.16 6.09 -22.45
C ASN A 369 -1.22 5.90 -23.66
N ILE A 370 0.05 5.53 -23.44
CA ILE A 370 1.07 5.51 -24.52
C ILE A 370 0.63 4.61 -25.68
N VAL A 371 0.15 3.40 -25.36
CA VAL A 371 -0.25 2.41 -26.36
C VAL A 371 -1.51 2.87 -27.10
N ALA A 372 -2.54 3.28 -26.37
CA ALA A 372 -3.79 3.79 -26.94
C ALA A 372 -3.55 4.94 -27.93
N ALA A 373 -2.70 5.91 -27.57
CA ALA A 373 -2.40 7.05 -28.44
C ALA A 373 -1.64 6.63 -29.71
N ALA A 374 -0.73 5.66 -29.58
CA ALA A 374 0.00 5.11 -30.72
C ALA A 374 -0.93 4.32 -31.66
N GLU A 375 -1.79 3.47 -31.12
CA GLU A 375 -2.79 2.71 -31.89
C GLU A 375 -3.75 3.65 -32.61
N HIS A 376 -4.24 4.69 -31.93
CA HIS A 376 -5.13 5.68 -32.53
C HIS A 376 -4.46 6.48 -33.65
N THR A 377 -3.15 6.74 -33.52
CA THR A 377 -2.36 7.35 -34.60
C THR A 377 -2.33 6.46 -35.84
N ILE A 378 -2.09 5.15 -35.67
CA ILE A 378 -2.12 4.17 -36.77
C ILE A 378 -3.53 4.01 -37.34
N ALA A 379 -4.57 4.04 -36.49
CA ALA A 379 -5.96 4.00 -36.91
C ALA A 379 -6.31 5.20 -37.79
N LEU A 380 -5.95 6.42 -37.37
CA LEU A 380 -6.14 7.64 -38.18
C LEU A 380 -5.30 7.62 -39.46
N LEU A 381 -4.08 7.10 -39.42
CA LEU A 381 -3.24 6.91 -40.60
C LEU A 381 -3.98 6.06 -41.66
N LEU A 382 -4.49 4.89 -41.26
CA LEU A 382 -5.20 3.98 -42.16
C LEU A 382 -6.56 4.54 -42.60
N ALA A 383 -7.30 5.16 -41.69
CA ALA A 383 -8.60 5.77 -42.00
C ALA A 383 -8.45 6.89 -43.05
N THR A 384 -7.44 7.74 -42.90
CA THR A 384 -7.11 8.83 -43.83
C THR A 384 -6.56 8.30 -45.16
N ALA A 385 -5.78 7.21 -45.14
CA ALA A 385 -5.27 6.59 -46.36
C ALA A 385 -6.38 5.94 -47.21
N ARG A 386 -7.44 5.43 -46.57
CA ARG A 386 -8.44 4.56 -47.21
C ARG A 386 -9.86 5.13 -47.29
N ASN A 387 -10.06 6.39 -46.90
CA ASN A 387 -11.36 7.07 -46.89
C ASN A 387 -12.44 6.32 -46.08
N ILE A 388 -12.04 5.67 -44.98
CA ILE A 388 -12.93 4.76 -44.22
C ILE A 388 -14.21 5.45 -43.75
N PRO A 389 -14.18 6.65 -43.13
CA PRO A 389 -15.40 7.28 -42.62
C PRO A 389 -16.41 7.60 -43.74
N ALA A 390 -15.94 8.13 -44.87
CA ALA A 390 -16.79 8.43 -46.01
C ALA A 390 -17.40 7.17 -46.63
N GLY A 391 -16.62 6.07 -46.72
CA GLY A 391 -17.12 4.77 -47.16
C GLY A 391 -18.21 4.22 -46.24
N SER A 392 -17.96 4.23 -44.93
CA SER A 392 -18.91 3.78 -43.90
C SER A 392 -20.21 4.58 -43.94
N SER A 393 -20.12 5.92 -43.93
CA SER A 393 -21.30 6.80 -44.01
C SER A 393 -22.09 6.58 -45.30
N SER A 394 -21.41 6.37 -46.43
CA SER A 394 -22.12 6.12 -47.69
C SER A 394 -22.99 4.87 -47.64
N LEU A 395 -22.49 3.78 -47.02
CA LEU A 395 -23.23 2.54 -46.91
C LEU A 395 -24.40 2.66 -45.93
N SER A 396 -24.23 3.35 -44.80
CA SER A 396 -25.32 3.59 -43.84
C SER A 396 -26.42 4.49 -44.44
N GLU A 397 -26.07 5.37 -45.37
CA GLU A 397 -27.00 6.17 -46.17
C GLU A 397 -27.59 5.40 -47.38
N GLY A 398 -27.28 4.11 -47.56
CA GLY A 398 -27.76 3.28 -48.67
C GLY A 398 -27.11 3.59 -50.04
N LYS A 399 -25.96 4.25 -50.06
CA LYS A 399 -25.22 4.63 -51.28
C LYS A 399 -24.02 3.70 -51.50
N TRP A 400 -23.75 3.36 -52.75
CA TRP A 400 -22.55 2.58 -53.15
C TRP A 400 -21.63 3.43 -54.03
N ILE A 401 -20.65 4.11 -53.40
CA ILE A 401 -19.78 5.10 -54.08
C ILE A 401 -18.34 4.61 -54.31
N ARG A 402 -18.15 3.29 -54.48
CA ARG A 402 -16.83 2.63 -54.61
C ARG A 402 -15.86 3.35 -55.55
N SER A 403 -16.32 3.81 -56.72
CA SER A 403 -15.47 4.47 -57.72
C SER A 403 -14.92 5.84 -57.29
N LYS A 404 -15.53 6.49 -56.29
CA LYS A 404 -15.12 7.80 -55.77
C LYS A 404 -14.14 7.72 -54.60
N LEU A 405 -13.96 6.54 -53.99
CA LEU A 405 -13.20 6.34 -52.75
C LEU A 405 -11.88 5.60 -52.98
N VAL A 406 -11.10 6.05 -53.97
CA VAL A 406 -9.77 5.49 -54.24
C VAL A 406 -8.79 5.98 -53.17
N GLY A 407 -8.29 5.05 -52.35
CA GLY A 407 -7.29 5.32 -51.31
C GLY A 407 -5.85 5.11 -51.79
N VAL A 408 -4.92 5.12 -50.84
CA VAL A 408 -3.50 4.80 -51.06
C VAL A 408 -3.05 3.64 -50.17
N GLU A 409 -2.07 2.88 -50.65
CA GLU A 409 -1.36 1.90 -49.84
C GLU A 409 -0.27 2.58 -49.00
N VAL A 410 -0.09 2.10 -47.77
CA VAL A 410 0.90 2.65 -46.82
C VAL A 410 2.23 1.92 -46.88
N SER A 411 2.24 0.64 -47.28
CA SER A 411 3.47 -0.13 -47.46
C SER A 411 4.38 0.54 -48.51
N ASN A 412 5.69 0.53 -48.25
CA ASN A 412 6.74 1.20 -49.02
C ASN A 412 6.58 2.73 -49.11
N LYS A 413 5.75 3.35 -48.27
CA LYS A 413 5.69 4.81 -48.09
C LYS A 413 6.54 5.24 -46.91
N THR A 414 6.91 6.51 -46.92
CA THR A 414 7.71 7.10 -45.84
C THR A 414 6.81 7.78 -44.80
N LEU A 415 6.88 7.33 -43.55
CA LEU A 415 6.30 8.01 -42.40
C LEU A 415 7.37 8.90 -41.74
N GLY A 416 7.08 10.19 -41.66
CA GLY A 416 7.81 11.15 -40.85
C GLY A 416 7.22 11.26 -39.45
N ILE A 417 8.07 11.20 -38.43
CA ILE A 417 7.70 11.40 -37.03
C ILE A 417 8.47 12.59 -36.47
N ILE A 418 7.76 13.61 -35.99
CA ILE A 418 8.36 14.71 -35.24
C ILE A 418 8.09 14.46 -33.74
N GLY A 419 9.15 14.26 -32.96
CA GLY A 419 9.07 13.82 -31.57
C GLY A 419 9.08 12.29 -31.45
N LEU A 420 10.24 11.73 -31.11
CA LEU A 420 10.50 10.29 -30.94
C LEU A 420 10.51 9.90 -29.46
N GLY A 421 9.56 10.45 -28.70
CA GLY A 421 9.28 10.04 -27.32
C GLY A 421 8.57 8.68 -27.25
N LYS A 422 8.02 8.35 -26.07
CA LYS A 422 7.39 7.04 -25.80
C LYS A 422 6.30 6.66 -26.82
N VAL A 423 5.40 7.60 -27.15
CA VAL A 423 4.34 7.38 -28.16
C VAL A 423 4.94 7.27 -29.56
N GLY A 424 5.85 8.19 -29.94
CA GLY A 424 6.50 8.19 -31.24
C GLY A 424 7.24 6.89 -31.55
N LEU A 425 7.94 6.31 -30.57
CA LEU A 425 8.61 5.01 -30.71
C LEU A 425 7.63 3.85 -30.95
N LYS A 426 6.47 3.85 -30.28
CA LYS A 426 5.44 2.82 -30.53
C LYS A 426 4.79 2.98 -31.90
N VAL A 427 4.51 4.21 -32.31
CA VAL A 427 4.03 4.51 -33.67
C VAL A 427 5.04 4.05 -34.71
N ALA A 428 6.33 4.34 -34.52
CA ALA A 428 7.39 3.90 -35.40
C ALA A 428 7.41 2.37 -35.55
N ARG A 429 7.40 1.64 -34.43
CA ARG A 429 7.39 0.16 -34.44
C ARG A 429 6.20 -0.41 -35.19
N MET A 430 5.00 0.15 -34.99
CA MET A 430 3.79 -0.29 -35.70
C MET A 430 3.86 0.04 -37.19
N ALA A 431 4.35 1.23 -37.56
CA ALA A 431 4.51 1.64 -38.95
C ALA A 431 5.54 0.79 -39.70
N VAL A 432 6.66 0.41 -39.06
CA VAL A 432 7.62 -0.56 -39.60
C VAL A 432 6.94 -1.91 -39.84
N GLY A 433 6.10 -2.37 -38.90
CA GLY A 433 5.29 -3.59 -39.06
C GLY A 433 4.30 -3.54 -40.23
N LEU A 434 3.85 -2.35 -40.63
CA LEU A 434 3.02 -2.12 -41.84
C LEU A 434 3.86 -2.02 -43.13
N GLY A 435 5.18 -2.19 -43.04
CA GLY A 435 6.13 -2.10 -44.15
C GLY A 435 6.40 -0.67 -44.61
N MET A 436 6.29 0.32 -43.72
CA MET A 436 6.66 1.71 -44.01
C MET A 436 8.14 1.95 -43.74
N THR A 437 8.75 2.88 -44.47
CA THR A 437 10.05 3.46 -44.10
C THR A 437 9.79 4.56 -43.07
N VAL A 438 10.44 4.51 -41.91
CA VAL A 438 10.25 5.51 -40.85
C VAL A 438 11.46 6.42 -40.73
N VAL A 439 11.21 7.73 -40.83
CA VAL A 439 12.19 8.79 -40.60
C VAL A 439 11.72 9.68 -39.45
N ALA A 440 12.62 10.09 -38.56
CA ALA A 440 12.25 10.87 -37.39
C ALA A 440 13.13 12.10 -37.18
N LEU A 441 12.52 13.16 -36.65
CA LEU A 441 13.18 14.36 -36.17
C LEU A 441 12.87 14.53 -34.69
N ASP A 442 13.90 14.43 -33.87
CA ASP A 442 13.84 14.77 -32.44
C ASP A 442 15.24 15.15 -31.96
N PRO A 443 15.47 16.41 -31.55
CA PRO A 443 16.79 16.87 -31.10
C PRO A 443 17.24 16.23 -29.78
N TYR A 444 16.34 15.55 -29.06
CA TYR A 444 16.59 14.94 -27.75
C TYR A 444 16.63 13.40 -27.80
N ALA A 445 16.34 12.78 -28.95
CA ALA A 445 16.33 11.33 -29.07
C ALA A 445 17.75 10.76 -29.29
N SER A 446 18.03 9.62 -28.66
CA SER A 446 19.26 8.85 -28.92
C SER A 446 19.23 8.24 -30.33
N PRO A 447 20.26 8.50 -31.17
CA PRO A 447 20.39 7.87 -32.47
C PRO A 447 20.44 6.33 -32.40
N GLU A 448 21.01 5.77 -31.33
CA GLU A 448 21.13 4.33 -31.11
C GLU A 448 19.76 3.68 -30.88
N ILE A 449 18.91 4.29 -30.04
CA ILE A 449 17.54 3.81 -29.78
C ILE A 449 16.68 3.87 -31.06
N ALA A 450 16.82 4.94 -31.84
CA ALA A 450 16.14 5.08 -33.12
C ALA A 450 16.57 4.00 -34.11
N ALA A 451 17.88 3.76 -34.25
CA ALA A 451 18.42 2.73 -35.13
C ALA A 451 17.97 1.32 -34.74
N ALA A 452 17.98 1.00 -33.44
CA ALA A 452 17.46 -0.27 -32.92
C ALA A 452 15.97 -0.49 -33.23
N SER A 453 15.21 0.60 -33.41
CA SER A 453 13.80 0.58 -33.78
C SER A 453 13.55 0.63 -35.29
N SER A 454 14.60 0.48 -36.12
CA SER A 454 14.53 0.63 -37.59
C SER A 454 14.06 2.03 -38.04
N VAL A 455 14.40 3.07 -37.27
CA VAL A 455 14.08 4.47 -37.56
C VAL A 455 15.32 5.21 -37.99
N SER A 456 15.25 5.94 -39.10
CA SER A 456 16.34 6.82 -39.55
C SER A 456 16.15 8.24 -39.02
N MET A 457 17.14 8.76 -38.29
CA MET A 457 17.10 10.14 -37.78
C MET A 457 17.48 11.14 -38.88
N VAL A 458 16.83 12.31 -38.90
CA VAL A 458 17.18 13.45 -39.75
C VAL A 458 17.45 14.69 -38.90
N SER A 459 18.25 15.63 -39.44
CA SER A 459 18.76 16.79 -38.70
C SER A 459 17.71 17.87 -38.46
N ASP A 460 16.79 18.07 -39.40
CA ASP A 460 15.87 19.20 -39.40
C ASP A 460 14.65 18.97 -40.32
N LEU A 461 13.69 19.90 -40.25
CA LEU A 461 12.46 19.87 -41.05
C LEU A 461 12.70 20.00 -42.55
N GLN A 462 13.75 20.70 -43.00
CA GLN A 462 14.02 20.88 -44.42
C GLN A 462 14.41 19.55 -45.07
N VAL A 463 15.09 18.69 -44.33
CA VAL A 463 15.41 17.32 -44.75
C VAL A 463 14.18 16.41 -44.64
N LEU A 464 13.41 16.52 -43.54
CA LEU A 464 12.26 15.62 -43.28
C LEU A 464 11.12 15.80 -44.29
N LEU A 465 10.61 17.03 -44.43
CA LEU A 465 9.33 17.31 -45.08
C LEU A 465 9.25 16.89 -46.56
N PRO A 466 10.31 17.03 -47.39
CA PRO A 466 10.27 16.59 -48.79
C PRO A 466 10.20 15.06 -48.95
N LEU A 467 10.64 14.29 -47.95
CA LEU A 467 10.77 12.83 -48.03
C LEU A 467 9.46 12.09 -47.71
N VAL A 468 8.60 12.70 -46.89
CA VAL A 468 7.51 12.00 -46.21
C VAL A 468 6.23 11.94 -47.05
N ASP A 469 5.55 10.81 -47.01
CA ASP A 469 4.20 10.61 -47.57
C ASP A 469 3.12 10.76 -46.48
N PHE A 470 3.49 10.46 -45.24
CA PHE A 470 2.68 10.70 -44.04
C PHE A 470 3.55 11.41 -43.01
N LEU A 471 2.99 12.39 -42.30
CA LEU A 471 3.67 13.10 -41.20
C LEU A 471 2.82 13.04 -39.94
N THR A 472 3.42 12.65 -38.80
CA THR A 472 2.78 12.71 -37.48
C THR A 472 3.66 13.45 -36.49
N ILE A 473 3.04 14.14 -35.53
CA ILE A 473 3.71 14.91 -34.48
C ILE A 473 3.36 14.31 -33.12
N HIS A 474 4.36 14.06 -32.28
CA HIS A 474 4.25 13.53 -30.92
C HIS A 474 5.10 14.33 -29.93
N THR A 475 5.01 15.66 -30.03
CA THR A 475 5.68 16.60 -29.11
C THR A 475 4.68 17.26 -28.16
N PRO A 476 5.11 17.72 -26.96
CA PRO A 476 4.29 18.59 -26.13
C PRO A 476 4.06 19.94 -26.83
N LEU A 477 2.98 20.63 -26.47
CA LEU A 477 2.73 22.01 -26.93
C LEU A 477 3.46 22.98 -26.00
N VAL A 478 4.48 23.65 -26.54
CA VAL A 478 5.29 24.68 -25.89
C VAL A 478 5.56 25.79 -26.91
N ALA A 479 6.12 26.92 -26.47
CA ALA A 479 6.39 28.05 -27.36
C ALA A 479 7.24 27.68 -28.61
N SER A 480 8.12 26.67 -28.50
CA SER A 480 8.93 26.19 -29.62
C SER A 480 8.23 25.20 -30.57
N THR A 481 7.07 24.65 -30.18
CA THR A 481 6.31 23.66 -30.98
C THR A 481 4.93 24.16 -31.41
N MET A 482 4.51 25.33 -30.91
CA MET A 482 3.31 26.02 -31.36
C MET A 482 3.48 26.46 -32.82
N ASP A 483 2.49 26.13 -33.66
CA ASP A 483 2.49 26.36 -35.10
C ASP A 483 3.75 25.84 -35.83
N LEU A 484 4.33 24.74 -35.31
CA LEU A 484 5.55 24.13 -35.85
C LEU A 484 5.43 23.80 -37.34
N ILE A 485 4.25 23.33 -37.77
CA ILE A 485 3.93 23.13 -39.18
C ILE A 485 2.90 24.17 -39.60
N SER A 486 3.35 25.15 -40.38
CA SER A 486 2.54 26.23 -40.94
C SER A 486 2.66 26.27 -42.48
N THR A 487 2.24 27.36 -43.11
CA THR A 487 2.16 27.53 -44.56
C THR A 487 3.48 27.20 -45.28
N GLU A 488 4.62 27.61 -44.73
CA GLU A 488 5.93 27.40 -45.37
C GLU A 488 6.39 25.94 -45.29
N GLU A 489 6.09 25.25 -44.19
CA GLU A 489 6.41 23.83 -43.99
C GLU A 489 5.52 22.95 -44.86
N LEU A 490 4.21 23.24 -44.91
CA LEU A 490 3.24 22.52 -45.75
C LEU A 490 3.61 22.59 -47.23
N LYS A 491 4.13 23.72 -47.72
CA LYS A 491 4.60 23.88 -49.11
C LYS A 491 5.80 22.99 -49.47
N LYS A 492 6.61 22.59 -48.49
CA LYS A 492 7.80 21.73 -48.70
C LYS A 492 7.43 20.25 -48.80
N MET A 493 6.22 19.88 -48.37
CA MET A 493 5.75 18.50 -48.41
C MET A 493 5.34 18.08 -49.83
N LYS A 494 5.27 16.77 -50.06
CA LYS A 494 4.72 16.24 -51.32
C LYS A 494 3.24 16.61 -51.43
N LYS A 495 2.77 16.90 -52.65
CA LYS A 495 1.33 17.09 -52.93
C LYS A 495 0.46 15.90 -52.54
N THR A 496 1.06 14.71 -52.51
CA THR A 496 0.42 13.45 -52.10
C THR A 496 0.47 13.19 -50.60
N ALA A 497 1.14 14.05 -49.82
CA ALA A 497 1.37 13.81 -48.41
C ALA A 497 0.10 14.02 -47.58
N ARG A 498 0.03 13.34 -46.44
CA ARG A 498 -1.04 13.47 -45.44
C ARG A 498 -0.44 13.75 -44.08
N VAL A 499 -1.11 14.58 -43.28
CA VAL A 499 -0.67 14.92 -41.92
C VAL A 499 -1.57 14.28 -40.88
N LEU A 500 -1.01 13.95 -39.72
CA LEU A 500 -1.71 13.31 -38.61
C LEU A 500 -1.40 14.08 -37.32
N ASN A 501 -2.40 14.26 -36.47
CA ASN A 501 -2.21 14.86 -35.15
C ASN A 501 -3.06 14.17 -34.08
N VAL A 502 -2.38 13.41 -33.22
CA VAL A 502 -2.94 12.77 -32.01
C VAL A 502 -2.18 13.25 -30.76
N ALA A 503 -1.46 14.36 -30.86
CA ALA A 503 -0.64 14.89 -29.77
C ALA A 503 -1.34 16.05 -29.06
N ARG A 504 -1.29 17.25 -29.64
CA ARG A 504 -1.91 18.46 -29.09
C ARG A 504 -2.42 19.36 -30.22
N GLY A 505 -3.54 20.05 -29.98
CA GLY A 505 -3.99 21.13 -30.84
C GLY A 505 -2.94 22.24 -30.93
N GLY A 506 -2.87 22.93 -32.08
CA GLY A 506 -1.95 24.05 -32.27
C GLY A 506 -0.49 23.70 -32.60
N VAL A 507 -0.13 22.42 -32.75
CA VAL A 507 1.19 22.04 -33.34
C VAL A 507 1.19 22.19 -34.87
N PHE A 508 0.02 22.04 -35.48
CA PHE A 508 -0.26 22.48 -36.84
C PHE A 508 -1.03 23.79 -36.75
N ASN A 509 -0.63 24.78 -37.53
CA ASN A 509 -1.45 25.98 -37.71
C ASN A 509 -2.71 25.59 -38.50
N GLU A 510 -3.88 25.69 -37.86
CA GLU A 510 -5.13 25.15 -38.40
C GLU A 510 -5.63 25.92 -39.63
N GLU A 511 -5.43 27.24 -39.66
CA GLU A 511 -5.72 28.08 -40.83
C GLU A 511 -4.86 27.70 -42.03
N ALA A 512 -3.55 27.56 -41.84
CA ALA A 512 -2.62 27.15 -42.88
C ALA A 512 -2.93 25.74 -43.40
N LEU A 513 -3.29 24.82 -42.50
CA LEU A 513 -3.67 23.46 -42.86
C LEU A 513 -4.95 23.44 -43.71
N LEU A 514 -5.95 24.24 -43.33
CA LEU A 514 -7.19 24.37 -44.10
C LEU A 514 -6.91 24.90 -45.51
N GLU A 515 -6.14 25.97 -45.64
CA GLU A 515 -5.76 26.54 -46.93
C GLU A 515 -4.98 25.54 -47.80
N ALA A 516 -4.06 24.79 -47.20
CA ALA A 516 -3.27 23.76 -47.90
C ALA A 516 -4.14 22.60 -48.41
N LEU A 517 -5.21 22.23 -47.70
CA LEU A 517 -6.16 21.19 -48.12
C LEU A 517 -7.08 21.65 -49.25
N GLU A 518 -7.54 22.90 -49.18
CA GLU A 518 -8.40 23.54 -50.18
C GLU A 518 -7.65 23.79 -51.50
N SER A 519 -6.42 24.33 -51.41
CA SER A 519 -5.55 24.56 -52.56
C SER A 519 -4.94 23.28 -53.15
N GLY A 520 -4.96 22.17 -52.40
CA GLY A 520 -4.38 20.89 -52.82
C GLY A 520 -2.86 20.83 -52.70
N THR A 521 -2.26 21.65 -51.84
CA THR A 521 -0.85 21.55 -51.45
C THR A 521 -0.56 20.23 -50.73
N ILE A 522 -1.52 19.67 -50.00
CA ILE A 522 -1.46 18.32 -49.42
C ILE A 522 -2.74 17.52 -49.73
N ALA A 523 -2.67 16.19 -49.57
CA ALA A 523 -3.74 15.29 -49.98
C ALA A 523 -4.81 15.04 -48.91
N GLY A 524 -4.52 15.25 -47.63
CA GLY A 524 -5.48 15.01 -46.54
C GLY A 524 -4.88 15.14 -45.15
N ALA A 525 -5.74 15.03 -44.13
CA ALA A 525 -5.32 15.05 -42.73
C ALA A 525 -6.13 14.08 -41.85
N GLY A 526 -5.52 13.57 -40.79
CA GLY A 526 -6.19 12.84 -39.70
C GLY A 526 -5.97 13.55 -38.37
N LEU A 527 -7.02 14.12 -37.77
CA LEU A 527 -6.91 15.01 -36.62
C LEU A 527 -7.75 14.49 -35.46
N ASP A 528 -7.11 14.27 -34.31
CA ASP A 528 -7.79 13.91 -33.07
C ASP A 528 -7.96 15.11 -32.12
N VAL A 529 -7.13 16.13 -32.27
CA VAL A 529 -7.00 17.25 -31.34
C VAL A 529 -7.01 18.59 -32.08
N PHE A 530 -7.53 19.63 -31.41
CA PHE A 530 -7.77 20.96 -31.99
C PHE A 530 -7.35 22.07 -31.00
N THR A 531 -7.09 23.28 -31.49
CA THR A 531 -6.73 24.44 -30.64
C THR A 531 -7.82 24.80 -29.62
N SER A 532 -9.08 24.53 -29.96
CA SER A 532 -10.25 24.69 -29.10
C SER A 532 -11.08 23.40 -29.12
N GLU A 533 -11.39 22.87 -27.95
CA GLU A 533 -12.09 21.59 -27.80
C GLU A 533 -13.27 21.77 -26.82
N PRO A 534 -14.54 21.68 -27.31
CA PRO A 534 -14.96 21.48 -28.71
C PRO A 534 -14.62 22.65 -29.64
N PRO A 535 -14.43 22.42 -30.95
CA PRO A 535 -14.14 23.49 -31.92
C PRO A 535 -15.19 24.60 -31.88
N ALA A 536 -14.73 25.85 -31.71
CA ALA A 536 -15.60 27.01 -31.71
C ALA A 536 -16.36 27.16 -33.05
N PRO A 537 -17.60 27.66 -33.05
CA PRO A 537 -18.33 27.96 -34.29
C PRO A 537 -17.53 28.84 -35.26
N ASP A 538 -17.58 28.53 -36.55
CA ASP A 538 -16.92 29.25 -37.65
C ASP A 538 -15.37 29.31 -37.62
N SER A 539 -14.74 28.66 -36.63
CA SER A 539 -13.29 28.54 -36.51
C SER A 539 -12.65 27.66 -37.60
N ALA A 540 -11.33 27.79 -37.80
CA ALA A 540 -10.57 26.89 -38.67
C ALA A 540 -10.70 25.42 -38.22
N ALA A 541 -10.60 25.14 -36.91
CA ALA A 541 -10.85 23.82 -36.33
C ALA A 541 -12.19 23.22 -36.77
N GLN A 542 -13.28 24.00 -36.70
CA GLN A 542 -14.60 23.51 -37.11
C GLN A 542 -14.64 23.21 -38.61
N LYS A 543 -14.06 24.08 -39.45
CA LYS A 543 -14.00 23.88 -40.90
C LYS A 543 -13.17 22.64 -41.26
N LEU A 544 -12.02 22.45 -40.62
CA LEU A 544 -11.20 21.24 -40.75
C LEU A 544 -11.97 19.98 -40.36
N SER A 545 -12.67 19.99 -39.22
CA SER A 545 -13.42 18.82 -38.74
C SER A 545 -14.52 18.34 -39.71
N ARG A 546 -14.98 19.23 -40.60
CA ARG A 546 -16.02 18.97 -41.61
C ARG A 546 -15.46 18.81 -43.03
N HIS A 547 -14.15 19.01 -43.21
CA HIS A 547 -13.55 19.02 -44.54
C HIS A 547 -13.49 17.59 -45.11
N PRO A 548 -13.87 17.36 -46.39
CA PRO A 548 -14.02 16.01 -46.95
C PRO A 548 -12.71 15.22 -47.07
N LYS A 549 -11.55 15.89 -47.01
CA LYS A 549 -10.20 15.27 -46.98
C LYS A 549 -9.64 15.10 -45.56
N VAL A 550 -10.44 15.35 -44.53
CA VAL A 550 -10.04 15.26 -43.13
C VAL A 550 -10.82 14.15 -42.45
N VAL A 551 -10.11 13.27 -41.75
CA VAL A 551 -10.71 12.36 -40.76
C VAL A 551 -10.53 12.99 -39.40
N ALA A 552 -11.62 13.39 -38.76
CA ALA A 552 -11.59 14.01 -37.44
C ALA A 552 -12.19 13.09 -36.38
N THR A 553 -11.56 13.02 -35.22
CA THR A 553 -12.08 12.34 -34.03
C THR A 553 -12.05 13.28 -32.81
N PRO A 554 -12.99 13.12 -31.86
CA PRO A 554 -13.12 14.04 -30.72
C PRO A 554 -12.17 13.66 -29.56
N HIS A 555 -10.86 13.81 -29.76
CA HIS A 555 -9.82 13.55 -28.74
C HIS A 555 -9.90 12.13 -28.13
N LEU A 556 -9.97 11.13 -29.00
CA LEU A 556 -10.12 9.72 -28.64
C LEU A 556 -8.79 9.00 -28.37
N GLY A 557 -7.63 9.65 -28.54
CA GLY A 557 -6.32 8.99 -28.43
C GLY A 557 -6.06 8.26 -27.12
N ALA A 558 -6.72 8.63 -26.02
CA ALA A 558 -6.63 7.92 -24.73
C ALA A 558 -7.95 7.24 -24.31
N SER A 559 -8.95 7.20 -25.19
CA SER A 559 -10.31 6.74 -24.89
C SER A 559 -10.45 5.23 -25.10
N THR A 560 -9.65 4.43 -24.40
CA THR A 560 -9.76 2.96 -24.35
C THR A 560 -10.02 2.47 -22.92
N VAL A 561 -10.48 1.22 -22.77
CA VAL A 561 -10.73 0.64 -21.43
C VAL A 561 -9.41 0.52 -20.67
N GLU A 562 -8.40 -0.02 -21.33
CA GLU A 562 -7.07 -0.28 -20.81
C GLU A 562 -6.36 1.02 -20.40
N ALA A 563 -6.46 2.08 -21.21
CA ALA A 563 -5.88 3.37 -20.87
C ALA A 563 -6.57 4.00 -19.65
N GLN A 564 -7.88 3.83 -19.52
CA GLN A 564 -8.63 4.32 -18.36
C GLN A 564 -8.26 3.58 -17.07
N GLU A 565 -8.06 2.27 -17.16
CA GLU A 565 -7.60 1.44 -16.04
C GLU A 565 -6.18 1.82 -15.63
N ASN A 566 -5.25 1.85 -16.58
CA ASN A 566 -3.85 2.17 -16.34
C ASN A 566 -3.66 3.56 -15.69
N VAL A 567 -4.33 4.59 -16.22
CA VAL A 567 -4.22 5.93 -15.62
C VAL A 567 -4.87 6.01 -14.24
N SER A 568 -5.91 5.20 -13.98
CA SER A 568 -6.57 5.14 -12.67
C SER A 568 -5.67 4.48 -11.64
N LEU A 569 -5.07 3.34 -11.97
CA LEU A 569 -4.13 2.61 -11.11
C LEU A 569 -2.95 3.51 -10.71
N ASP A 570 -2.32 4.15 -11.70
CA ASP A 570 -1.16 5.02 -11.51
C ASP A 570 -1.47 6.18 -10.55
N VAL A 571 -2.56 6.92 -10.79
CA VAL A 571 -2.88 8.06 -9.91
C VAL A 571 -3.34 7.64 -8.52
N CYS A 572 -4.04 6.52 -8.39
CA CYS A 572 -4.49 6.03 -7.09
C CYS A 572 -3.30 5.59 -6.23
N ALA A 573 -2.33 4.87 -6.81
CA ALA A 573 -1.08 4.52 -6.15
C ALA A 573 -0.30 5.75 -5.69
N GLN A 574 -0.21 6.78 -6.54
CA GLN A 574 0.46 8.03 -6.20
C GLN A 574 -0.26 8.80 -5.07
N VAL A 575 -1.60 8.88 -5.11
CA VAL A 575 -2.38 9.52 -4.04
C VAL A 575 -2.15 8.83 -2.70
N LEU A 576 -2.23 7.50 -2.68
CA LEU A 576 -1.96 6.71 -1.47
C LEU A 576 -0.54 6.97 -0.95
N THR A 577 0.46 6.97 -1.84
CA THR A 577 1.86 7.22 -1.51
C THR A 577 2.05 8.61 -0.90
N ILE A 578 1.52 9.65 -1.54
CA ILE A 578 1.66 11.05 -1.09
C ILE A 578 0.96 11.27 0.25
N LEU A 579 -0.26 10.74 0.42
CA LEU A 579 -0.99 10.87 1.68
C LEU A 579 -0.35 10.08 2.82
N SER A 580 0.43 9.05 2.50
CA SER A 580 1.25 8.29 3.47
C SER A 580 2.61 8.95 3.74
N GLY A 581 2.91 10.11 3.12
CA GLY A 581 4.15 10.85 3.30
C GLY A 581 5.30 10.47 2.34
N GLY A 582 5.03 9.59 1.38
CA GLY A 582 5.97 9.26 0.30
C GLY A 582 6.05 10.35 -0.77
N LEU A 583 7.03 10.23 -1.68
CA LEU A 583 7.18 11.18 -2.78
C LEU A 583 6.34 10.81 -4.00
N PRO A 584 5.87 11.81 -4.76
CA PRO A 584 5.19 11.57 -6.04
C PRO A 584 6.17 11.05 -7.10
N THR A 585 5.76 10.07 -7.89
CA THR A 585 6.54 9.52 -9.02
C THR A 585 6.32 10.31 -10.31
N SER A 586 5.21 11.04 -10.42
CA SER A 586 4.91 11.89 -11.58
C SER A 586 4.24 13.21 -11.18
N ALA A 587 4.87 13.91 -10.23
CA ALA A 587 4.49 15.28 -9.94
C ALA A 587 4.74 16.18 -11.15
N VAL A 588 3.75 17.02 -11.45
CA VAL A 588 3.81 18.03 -12.52
C VAL A 588 4.42 19.33 -12.01
N ASN A 589 4.24 19.63 -10.72
CA ASN A 589 4.79 20.81 -10.05
C ASN A 589 5.98 20.52 -9.12
N ALA A 590 6.55 19.31 -9.19
CA ALA A 590 7.80 18.98 -8.51
C ALA A 590 8.77 18.32 -9.50
N PRO A 591 10.09 18.45 -9.31
CA PRO A 591 11.05 17.79 -10.16
C PRO A 591 10.96 16.27 -9.96
N LEU A 592 11.08 15.53 -11.06
CA LEU A 592 11.15 14.07 -11.02
C LEU A 592 12.37 13.65 -10.20
N ILE A 593 12.15 12.76 -9.24
CA ILE A 593 13.21 12.10 -8.46
C ILE A 593 13.11 10.62 -8.79
N LEU A 594 14.19 10.05 -9.32
CA LEU A 594 14.20 8.64 -9.67
C LEU A 594 14.11 7.79 -8.38
N PRO A 595 13.43 6.62 -8.40
CA PRO A 595 13.31 5.77 -7.20
C PRO A 595 14.65 5.45 -6.55
N GLU A 596 15.68 5.15 -7.35
CA GLU A 596 17.03 4.86 -6.87
C GLU A 596 17.74 6.07 -6.24
N GLU A 597 17.49 7.27 -6.77
CA GLU A 597 17.97 8.51 -6.12
C GLU A 597 17.23 8.75 -4.80
N TYR A 598 15.91 8.51 -4.76
CA TYR A 598 15.12 8.71 -3.56
C TYR A 598 15.52 7.75 -2.44
N LYS A 599 15.73 6.45 -2.75
CA LYS A 599 16.22 5.46 -1.78
C LYS A 599 17.50 5.94 -1.09
N LYS A 600 18.41 6.56 -1.84
CA LYS A 600 19.65 7.14 -1.30
C LYS A 600 19.41 8.40 -0.46
N LEU A 601 18.46 9.24 -0.86
CA LEU A 601 18.15 10.50 -0.17
C LEU A 601 17.32 10.30 1.11
N GLN A 602 16.47 9.29 1.18
CA GLN A 602 15.44 9.14 2.22
C GLN A 602 16.01 9.16 3.65
N PRO A 603 17.12 8.46 3.98
CA PRO A 603 17.69 8.53 5.32
C PRO A 603 18.23 9.93 5.67
N PHE A 604 18.75 10.65 4.67
CA PHE A 604 19.27 12.00 4.82
C PHE A 604 18.16 13.05 4.92
N VAL A 605 16.97 12.81 4.37
CA VAL A 605 15.79 13.67 4.59
C VAL A 605 15.48 13.76 6.08
N ARG A 606 15.45 12.62 6.79
CA ARG A 606 15.25 12.58 8.26
C ARG A 606 16.36 13.32 9.00
N LEU A 607 17.60 13.09 8.60
CA LEU A 607 18.75 13.76 9.20
C LEU A 607 18.65 15.29 9.03
N VAL A 608 18.41 15.78 7.81
CA VAL A 608 18.39 17.22 7.51
C VAL A 608 17.20 17.91 8.17
N GLU A 609 16.03 17.27 8.22
CA GLU A 609 14.88 17.75 9.00
C GLU A 609 15.26 17.86 10.49
N SER A 610 15.92 16.83 11.04
CA SER A 610 16.41 16.84 12.42
C SER A 610 17.46 17.94 12.65
N LEU A 611 18.38 18.19 11.72
CA LEU A 611 19.39 19.26 11.82
C LEU A 611 18.71 20.64 11.91
N GLY A 612 17.70 20.89 11.06
CA GLY A 612 16.94 22.14 11.08
C GLY A 612 16.12 22.32 12.35
N GLY A 613 15.41 21.27 12.78
CA GLY A 613 14.63 21.30 14.03
C GLY A 613 15.52 21.49 15.26
N PHE A 614 16.64 20.78 15.30
CA PHE A 614 17.63 20.91 16.35
C PHE A 614 18.26 22.30 16.39
N TYR A 615 18.59 22.87 15.21
CA TYR A 615 19.07 24.25 15.12
C TYR A 615 18.08 25.23 15.77
N THR A 616 16.82 25.22 15.33
CA THR A 616 15.83 26.21 15.79
C THR A 616 15.55 26.07 17.28
N GLN A 617 15.52 24.84 17.81
CA GLN A 617 15.31 24.66 19.25
C GLN A 617 16.57 25.03 20.05
N HIS A 618 17.78 24.65 19.60
CA HIS A 618 19.02 24.79 20.39
C HIS A 618 19.55 26.21 20.37
N PHE A 619 19.55 26.83 19.20
CA PHE A 619 20.06 28.19 19.02
C PHE A 619 18.96 29.26 19.02
N GLY A 620 17.69 28.90 18.81
CA GLY A 620 16.57 29.85 18.75
C GLY A 620 16.07 30.38 20.09
N SER A 621 16.44 29.77 21.22
CA SER A 621 16.01 30.21 22.56
C SER A 621 16.57 31.58 23.01
N ARG A 622 17.42 32.24 22.20
CA ARG A 622 17.98 33.58 22.46
C ARG A 622 17.24 34.72 21.75
N GLY A 623 15.98 34.54 21.34
CA GLY A 623 15.17 35.61 20.74
C GLY A 623 15.61 36.03 19.33
N THR A 624 16.52 35.29 18.69
CA THR A 624 16.88 35.49 17.29
C THR A 624 15.92 34.69 16.43
N ALA A 625 15.02 35.37 15.73
CA ALA A 625 14.19 34.78 14.69
C ALA A 625 15.07 34.09 13.63
N THR A 626 14.58 33.00 13.04
CA THR A 626 15.22 32.32 11.88
C THR A 626 15.32 33.23 10.65
N GLY A 627 14.54 34.32 10.60
CA GLY A 627 14.65 35.36 9.58
C GLY A 627 15.87 36.26 9.84
N GLY A 628 16.65 36.55 8.79
CA GLY A 628 17.87 37.37 8.92
C GLY A 628 19.19 36.59 8.89
N LYS A 629 19.13 35.27 8.66
CA LYS A 629 20.27 34.35 8.72
C LYS A 629 20.46 33.62 7.39
N THR A 630 21.70 33.21 7.15
CA THR A 630 22.09 32.34 6.04
C THR A 630 22.40 30.95 6.57
N PHE A 631 21.82 29.93 5.95
CA PHE A 631 22.04 28.52 6.24
C PHE A 631 22.79 27.88 5.08
N ASP A 632 24.06 27.53 5.30
CA ASP A 632 24.84 26.74 4.35
C ASP A 632 24.65 25.25 4.66
N LEU A 633 23.99 24.53 3.76
CA LEU A 633 23.86 23.08 3.79
C LEU A 633 24.96 22.46 2.93
N ILE A 634 25.87 21.75 3.57
CA ILE A 634 27.08 21.22 2.96
C ILE A 634 26.94 19.70 2.87
N TYR A 635 27.01 19.15 1.66
CA TYR A 635 27.01 17.72 1.39
C TYR A 635 28.43 17.24 1.11
N GLU A 636 28.89 16.22 1.82
CA GLU A 636 30.20 15.60 1.64
C GLU A 636 30.06 14.10 1.31
N GLY A 637 30.99 13.57 0.53
CA GLY A 637 31.04 12.14 0.18
C GLY A 637 30.09 11.76 -0.96
N GLU A 638 29.50 10.56 -0.91
CA GLU A 638 28.63 10.05 -1.99
C GLU A 638 27.41 10.94 -2.24
N LEU A 639 26.83 11.51 -1.18
CA LEU A 639 25.68 12.41 -1.25
C LEU A 639 25.97 13.67 -2.10
N ALA A 640 27.23 14.13 -2.13
CA ALA A 640 27.65 15.28 -2.94
C ALA A 640 27.54 15.02 -4.45
N SER A 641 27.42 13.75 -4.87
CA SER A 641 27.30 13.35 -6.28
C SER A 641 25.86 13.27 -6.77
N ILE A 642 24.87 13.40 -5.89
CA ILE A 642 23.46 13.40 -6.27
C ILE A 642 23.09 14.76 -6.89
N SER A 643 22.44 14.70 -8.06
CA SER A 643 22.13 15.89 -8.86
C SER A 643 20.90 16.67 -8.35
N ASN A 644 19.95 15.99 -7.70
CA ASN A 644 18.70 16.57 -7.23
C ASN A 644 18.54 16.45 -5.71
N THR A 645 18.92 17.49 -4.98
CA THR A 645 18.84 17.56 -3.50
C THR A 645 17.59 18.26 -2.97
N ARG A 646 16.59 18.54 -3.82
CA ARG A 646 15.34 19.21 -3.39
C ARG A 646 14.65 18.58 -2.17
N PRO A 647 14.59 17.25 -2.02
CA PRO A 647 14.04 16.64 -0.80
C PRO A 647 14.75 17.08 0.47
N LEU A 648 16.09 17.22 0.43
CA LEU A 648 16.90 17.67 1.56
C LEU A 648 16.66 19.15 1.84
N PHE A 649 16.57 19.98 0.79
CA PHE A 649 16.19 21.39 0.93
C PHE A 649 14.83 21.53 1.63
N ALA A 650 13.81 20.79 1.18
CA ALA A 650 12.48 20.83 1.76
C ALA A 650 12.48 20.34 3.22
N ALA A 651 13.24 19.28 3.51
CA ALA A 651 13.46 18.76 4.86
C ALA A 651 14.07 19.84 5.78
N LEU A 652 15.08 20.59 5.32
CA LEU A 652 15.70 21.64 6.10
C LEU A 652 14.69 22.75 6.42
N VAL A 653 13.95 23.25 5.42
CA VAL A 653 12.94 24.29 5.62
C VAL A 653 11.86 23.81 6.60
N LYS A 654 11.41 22.56 6.46
CA LYS A 654 10.45 21.94 7.37
C LYS A 654 10.99 21.89 8.80
N GLY A 655 12.22 21.40 8.99
CA GLY A 655 12.90 21.37 10.29
C GLY A 655 13.00 22.76 10.92
N LEU A 656 13.50 23.74 10.16
CA LEU A 656 13.70 25.12 10.64
C LEU A 656 12.40 25.82 11.04
N THR A 657 11.28 25.48 10.40
CA THR A 657 9.98 26.16 10.59
C THR A 657 9.01 25.41 11.50
N SER A 658 9.28 24.13 11.79
CA SER A 658 8.39 23.25 12.57
C SER A 658 8.03 23.78 13.95
N SER A 659 8.97 24.41 14.66
CA SER A 659 8.75 24.93 16.02
C SER A 659 8.19 26.36 16.07
N ILE A 660 8.06 27.04 14.93
CA ILE A 660 7.69 28.47 14.82
C ILE A 660 6.46 28.70 13.91
N SER A 661 5.79 27.65 13.45
CA SER A 661 4.58 27.71 12.64
C SER A 661 3.40 27.11 13.40
N ASP A 662 2.21 27.73 13.26
CA ASP A 662 0.97 27.24 13.90
C ASP A 662 0.58 25.84 13.43
N SER A 663 1.06 25.44 12.25
CA SER A 663 0.87 24.13 11.64
C SER A 663 1.94 23.10 12.02
N GLY A 664 3.02 23.49 12.71
CA GLY A 664 4.12 22.58 13.04
C GLY A 664 4.97 22.16 11.84
N GLY A 665 5.02 22.97 10.78
CA GLY A 665 5.77 22.69 9.54
C GLY A 665 5.08 21.66 8.61
N ARG A 666 3.86 21.21 8.93
CA ARG A 666 3.09 20.24 8.14
C ARG A 666 2.73 20.71 6.73
N ASP A 667 2.84 22.01 6.50
CA ASP A 667 2.52 22.65 5.22
C ASP A 667 3.72 22.62 4.26
N VAL A 668 4.94 22.33 4.76
CA VAL A 668 6.17 22.37 3.96
C VAL A 668 6.34 21.05 3.21
N ASN A 669 6.49 21.13 1.90
CA ASN A 669 6.82 20.00 1.04
C ASN A 669 7.76 20.42 -0.12
N ILE A 670 8.09 19.47 -1.00
CA ILE A 670 9.04 19.67 -2.12
C ILE A 670 8.59 20.71 -3.16
N VAL A 671 7.30 21.09 -3.15
CA VAL A 671 6.70 22.05 -4.08
C VAL A 671 6.80 23.48 -3.55
N ASN A 672 6.48 23.69 -2.27
CA ASN A 672 6.38 25.04 -1.69
C ASN A 672 7.54 25.44 -0.77
N ALA A 673 8.49 24.55 -0.46
CA ALA A 673 9.59 24.83 0.46
C ALA A 673 10.38 26.11 0.10
N SER A 674 10.69 26.33 -1.18
CA SER A 674 11.43 27.53 -1.61
C SER A 674 10.64 28.83 -1.42
N LEU A 675 9.32 28.77 -1.64
CA LEU A 675 8.42 29.90 -1.41
C LEU A 675 8.35 30.23 0.08
N ILE A 676 8.17 29.21 0.92
CA ILE A 676 8.10 29.36 2.39
C ILE A 676 9.41 29.92 2.94
N ALA A 677 10.56 29.40 2.50
CA ALA A 677 11.87 29.92 2.90
C ALA A 677 12.01 31.41 2.59
N LYS A 678 11.63 31.83 1.38
CA LYS A 678 11.65 33.23 0.95
C LYS A 678 10.70 34.10 1.78
N GLN A 679 9.47 33.66 2.03
CA GLN A 679 8.49 34.38 2.84
C GLN A 679 8.95 34.56 4.30
N LYS A 680 9.67 33.58 4.84
CA LYS A 680 10.23 33.62 6.20
C LYS A 680 11.60 34.30 6.28
N GLY A 681 12.14 34.80 5.16
CA GLY A 681 13.44 35.47 5.12
C GLY A 681 14.63 34.54 5.41
N ILE A 682 14.49 33.25 5.11
CA ILE A 682 15.51 32.22 5.26
C ILE A 682 16.27 32.11 3.94
N VAL A 683 17.57 32.34 3.96
CA VAL A 683 18.46 32.11 2.80
C VAL A 683 19.19 30.79 3.02
N ILE A 684 19.04 29.85 2.09
CA ILE A 684 19.73 28.55 2.12
C ILE A 684 20.69 28.49 0.94
N ASN A 685 21.96 28.19 1.21
CA ASN A 685 22.95 27.86 0.18
C ASN A 685 23.28 26.38 0.27
N GLU A 686 23.35 25.69 -0.86
CA GLU A 686 23.81 24.30 -0.92
C GLU A 686 25.23 24.23 -1.50
N SER A 687 26.08 23.39 -0.91
CA SER A 687 27.43 23.16 -1.43
C SER A 687 27.77 21.66 -1.44
N HIS A 688 28.39 21.22 -2.53
CA HIS A 688 28.70 19.81 -2.77
C HIS A 688 30.22 19.63 -2.77
N ARG A 689 30.74 18.81 -1.87
CA ARG A 689 32.17 18.52 -1.73
C ARG A 689 32.41 17.02 -1.94
N ARG A 690 32.93 16.68 -3.12
CA ARG A 690 33.17 15.27 -3.52
C ARG A 690 34.33 14.63 -2.76
N GLU A 691 35.26 15.43 -2.27
CA GLU A 691 36.33 14.97 -1.37
C GLU A 691 35.91 15.23 0.07
N SER A 692 35.75 14.17 0.86
CA SER A 692 35.54 14.28 2.30
C SER A 692 36.83 14.71 2.98
N THR A 693 36.77 15.72 3.83
CA THR A 693 37.90 16.10 4.71
C THR A 693 38.13 15.08 5.84
N SER A 694 37.20 14.15 6.05
CA SER A 694 37.26 13.08 7.04
C SER A 694 37.03 11.71 6.37
N LEU A 695 38.02 10.83 6.41
CA LEU A 695 37.92 9.45 5.89
C LEU A 695 36.97 8.55 6.70
N THR A 696 36.27 9.08 7.71
CA THR A 696 35.51 8.31 8.70
C THR A 696 34.07 7.99 8.26
N TYR A 697 33.46 8.77 7.36
CA TYR A 697 32.06 8.62 6.98
C TYR A 697 31.87 8.56 5.46
N ALA A 698 30.99 7.68 4.97
CA ALA A 698 30.66 7.55 3.54
C ALA A 698 29.91 8.79 2.99
N SER A 699 29.09 9.43 3.83
CA SER A 699 28.47 10.72 3.55
C SER A 699 28.25 11.49 4.85
N LEU A 700 28.52 12.79 4.82
CA LEU A 700 28.35 13.70 5.97
C LEU A 700 27.53 14.91 5.50
N VAL A 701 26.60 15.36 6.32
CA VAL A 701 25.83 16.57 6.10
C VAL A 701 26.15 17.57 7.20
N THR A 702 26.57 18.77 6.80
CA THR A 702 26.86 19.86 7.73
C THR A 702 25.91 21.02 7.47
N LEU A 703 25.16 21.42 8.51
CA LEU A 703 24.39 22.65 8.54
C LEU A 703 25.23 23.72 9.25
N ARG A 704 25.65 24.73 8.51
CA ARG A 704 26.32 25.91 9.05
C ARG A 704 25.39 27.10 8.98
N THR A 705 25.35 27.90 10.04
CA THR A 705 24.54 29.11 10.08
C THR A 705 25.39 30.32 10.41
N SER A 706 25.12 31.45 9.76
CA SER A 706 25.72 32.75 10.06
C SER A 706 24.66 33.85 10.00
N ASN A 707 24.89 34.95 10.70
CA ASN A 707 24.12 36.17 10.48
C ASN A 707 24.44 36.74 9.09
N PHE A 708 23.55 37.58 8.51
CA PHE A 708 23.84 38.22 7.21
C PHE A 708 25.11 39.07 7.16
N ASP A 709 25.59 39.53 8.33
CA ASP A 709 26.86 40.24 8.47
C ASP A 709 28.09 39.32 8.61
N GLY A 710 27.88 37.99 8.56
CA GLY A 710 28.92 36.97 8.67
C GLY A 710 29.36 36.62 10.09
N THR A 711 28.72 37.20 11.12
CA THR A 711 29.05 36.93 12.54
C THR A 711 28.21 35.79 13.13
N GLY A 712 28.64 35.24 14.27
CA GLY A 712 27.86 34.26 15.05
C GLY A 712 27.71 32.89 14.38
N GLU A 713 28.82 32.35 13.84
CA GLU A 713 28.84 31.06 13.15
C GLU A 713 28.48 29.90 14.09
N GLN A 714 27.53 29.07 13.67
CA GLN A 714 27.09 27.87 14.39
C GLN A 714 27.12 26.70 13.41
N THR A 715 27.59 25.53 13.87
CA THR A 715 27.74 24.34 13.00
C THR A 715 27.10 23.12 13.66
N ILE A 716 26.34 22.35 12.88
CA ILE A 716 25.87 21.02 13.28
C ILE A 716 26.21 20.06 12.14
N SER A 717 26.88 18.96 12.43
CA SER A 717 27.17 17.92 11.42
C SER A 717 26.57 16.60 11.85
N GLY A 718 26.08 15.83 10.88
CA GLY A 718 25.55 14.50 11.11
C GLY A 718 25.71 13.58 9.90
N TYR A 719 25.56 12.29 10.15
CA TYR A 719 25.69 11.23 9.16
C TYR A 719 24.61 10.17 9.37
N VAL A 720 24.50 9.27 8.39
CA VAL A 720 23.60 8.12 8.45
C VAL A 720 24.46 6.85 8.46
N SER A 721 24.11 5.91 9.33
CA SER A 721 24.67 4.55 9.33
C SER A 721 23.55 3.54 9.45
N GLY A 722 23.42 2.64 8.46
CA GLY A 722 22.21 1.85 8.28
C GLY A 722 21.00 2.76 8.07
N ASN A 723 19.95 2.60 8.88
CA ASN A 723 18.76 3.46 8.87
C ASN A 723 18.71 4.47 10.06
N THR A 724 19.83 4.58 10.79
CA THR A 724 19.92 5.41 11.99
C THR A 724 20.69 6.70 11.69
N ILE A 725 20.14 7.83 12.14
CA ILE A 725 20.76 9.14 12.00
C ILE A 725 21.61 9.45 13.25
N TYR A 726 22.76 10.07 13.04
CA TYR A 726 23.67 10.46 14.12
C TYR A 726 24.10 11.91 13.92
N ILE A 727 24.19 12.66 15.02
CA ILE A 727 24.89 13.93 15.07
C ILE A 727 26.33 13.64 15.49
N SER A 728 27.31 14.06 14.69
CA SER A 728 28.75 13.86 14.92
C SER A 728 29.48 15.13 15.40
N LYS A 729 28.84 16.29 15.27
CA LYS A 729 29.39 17.57 15.70
C LYS A 729 28.29 18.53 16.10
N LEU A 730 28.49 19.21 17.22
CA LEU A 730 27.65 20.32 17.68
C LEU A 730 28.55 21.49 18.08
N ASP A 731 28.47 22.56 17.28
CA ASP A 731 29.33 23.73 17.35
C ASP A 731 30.84 23.35 17.39
N ARG A 732 31.51 23.62 18.51
CA ARG A 732 32.92 23.34 18.73
C ARG A 732 33.19 21.93 19.29
N PHE A 733 32.13 21.20 19.64
CA PHE A 733 32.22 19.88 20.29
C PHE A 733 32.04 18.75 19.26
N THR A 734 32.96 17.79 19.27
CA THR A 734 32.85 16.55 18.48
C THR A 734 32.28 15.45 19.38
N THR A 735 31.11 14.93 19.03
CA THR A 735 30.36 13.95 19.82
C THR A 735 29.45 13.16 18.90
N SER A 736 29.21 11.88 19.20
CA SER A 736 28.24 11.05 18.46
C SER A 736 27.02 10.76 19.35
N PHE A 737 25.82 11.07 18.87
CA PHE A 737 24.56 10.71 19.52
C PHE A 737 23.39 10.65 18.52
N ILE A 738 22.33 9.94 18.91
CA ILE A 738 21.08 9.83 18.14
C ILE A 738 20.14 10.96 18.57
N PRO A 739 19.70 11.85 17.66
CA PRO A 739 18.83 12.97 17.98
C PRO A 739 17.35 12.53 18.08
N GLU A 740 17.02 11.64 19.02
CA GLU A 740 15.66 11.12 19.21
C GLU A 740 15.15 11.30 20.65
N GLY A 741 13.84 11.53 20.80
CA GLY A 741 13.17 11.69 22.09
C GLY A 741 13.45 13.04 22.77
N THR A 742 13.44 13.01 24.11
CA THR A 742 13.78 14.18 24.92
C THR A 742 15.28 14.21 25.18
N LEU A 743 15.96 15.26 24.71
CA LEU A 743 17.39 15.47 24.95
C LEU A 743 17.62 16.61 25.93
N ILE A 744 18.47 16.39 26.91
CA ILE A 744 19.03 17.43 27.77
C ILE A 744 20.47 17.66 27.32
N ILE A 745 20.81 18.89 26.98
CA ILE A 745 22.19 19.26 26.64
C ILE A 745 22.69 20.19 27.71
N CYS A 746 23.63 19.73 28.53
CA CYS A 746 24.29 20.55 29.54
C CYS A 746 25.63 21.03 28.98
N HIS A 747 25.78 22.33 28.80
CA HIS A 747 27.08 22.97 28.61
C HIS A 747 27.65 23.29 29.98
N ASN A 748 28.83 22.77 30.30
CA ASN A 748 29.41 22.84 31.64
C ASN A 748 30.93 23.02 31.59
N TYR A 749 31.53 23.36 32.73
CA TYR A 749 32.97 23.21 32.90
C TYR A 749 33.35 21.76 33.15
N ASP A 750 34.46 21.35 32.54
CA ASP A 750 35.09 20.05 32.77
C ASP A 750 35.73 20.04 34.17
N SER A 751 35.03 19.45 35.13
CA SER A 751 35.43 19.39 36.52
C SER A 751 35.05 18.05 37.17
N PRO A 752 35.86 17.53 38.12
CA PRO A 752 35.55 16.28 38.79
C PRO A 752 34.18 16.30 39.48
N GLY A 753 33.39 15.24 39.26
CA GLY A 753 32.08 15.05 39.90
C GLY A 753 30.88 15.58 39.10
N MET A 754 31.09 16.37 38.04
CA MET A 754 30.01 17.00 37.27
C MET A 754 29.00 16.00 36.68
N ILE A 755 29.49 14.91 36.08
CA ILE A 755 28.63 13.82 35.57
C ILE A 755 27.77 13.22 36.70
N GLY A 756 28.38 13.00 37.87
CA GLY A 756 27.70 12.45 39.04
C GLY A 756 26.63 13.38 39.60
N HIS A 757 26.85 14.69 39.59
CA HIS A 757 25.87 15.69 40.01
C HIS A 757 24.64 15.70 39.09
N VAL A 758 24.84 15.76 37.77
CA VAL A 758 23.73 15.73 36.80
C VAL A 758 22.95 14.42 36.91
N GLY A 759 23.64 13.28 36.97
CA GLY A 759 23.01 11.98 37.16
C GLY A 759 22.24 11.87 38.47
N GLY A 760 22.78 12.42 39.56
CA GLY A 760 22.14 12.44 40.87
C GLY A 760 20.85 13.27 40.91
N ILE A 761 20.84 14.45 40.25
CA ILE A 761 19.66 15.31 40.18
C ILE A 761 18.54 14.61 39.39
N LEU A 762 18.85 14.10 38.19
CA LEU A 762 17.87 13.40 37.36
C LEU A 762 17.34 12.14 38.05
N GLY A 763 18.23 11.34 38.65
CA GLY A 763 17.84 10.14 39.40
C GLY A 763 16.98 10.44 40.63
N SER A 764 17.24 11.54 41.35
CA SER A 764 16.42 11.96 42.50
C SER A 764 14.97 12.32 42.13
N ARG A 765 14.73 12.59 40.84
CA ARG A 765 13.43 12.93 40.26
C ARG A 765 12.80 11.77 39.48
N ASP A 766 13.37 10.57 39.58
CA ASP A 766 12.92 9.37 38.85
C ASP A 766 12.96 9.54 37.32
N ILE A 767 13.91 10.34 36.81
CA ILE A 767 14.12 10.54 35.38
C ILE A 767 15.20 9.57 34.90
N ASN A 768 14.79 8.58 34.12
CA ASN A 768 15.71 7.61 33.54
C ASN A 768 16.55 8.23 32.41
N ILE A 769 17.86 7.95 32.40
CA ILE A 769 18.80 8.36 31.34
C ILE A 769 19.04 7.15 30.44
N LYS A 770 18.55 7.21 29.19
CA LYS A 770 18.71 6.16 28.18
C LYS A 770 20.13 6.09 27.63
N PHE A 771 20.70 7.25 27.37
CA PHE A 771 22.09 7.36 26.92
C PHE A 771 22.68 8.68 27.40
N MET A 772 24.01 8.72 27.50
CA MET A 772 24.77 9.92 27.80
C MET A 772 26.00 9.94 26.89
N SER A 773 26.25 11.10 26.27
CA SER A 773 27.45 11.36 25.49
C SER A 773 28.13 12.62 26.03
N VAL A 774 29.44 12.58 26.20
CA VAL A 774 30.20 13.69 26.79
C VAL A 774 31.34 14.06 25.85
N ALA A 775 31.49 15.34 25.56
CA ALA A 775 32.59 15.87 24.75
C ALA A 775 33.28 17.04 25.44
N ALA A 776 34.56 16.87 25.75
CA ALA A 776 35.43 17.92 26.27
C ALA A 776 36.27 18.56 25.14
N LEU A 777 36.65 19.82 25.30
CA LEU A 777 37.53 20.52 24.36
C LEU A 777 39.01 20.23 24.68
N ASP A 778 39.51 19.04 24.32
CA ASP A 778 40.86 18.57 24.68
C ASP A 778 41.84 18.39 23.50
N GLY A 779 41.48 18.79 22.29
CA GLY A 779 42.29 18.58 21.08
C GLY A 779 43.33 19.67 20.77
N PRO A 780 44.44 19.35 20.03
CA PRO A 780 45.40 20.34 19.56
C PRO A 780 44.71 21.28 18.55
N GLY A 781 44.50 22.54 18.93
CA GLY A 781 43.90 23.59 18.09
C GLY A 781 42.65 24.26 18.68
N ASN A 782 42.05 23.73 19.75
CA ASN A 782 40.90 24.35 20.43
C ASN A 782 41.37 25.12 21.67
N THR A 783 41.62 26.42 21.53
CA THR A 783 42.07 27.33 22.61
C THR A 783 40.94 28.11 23.29
N ALA A 784 39.70 27.63 23.20
CA ALA A 784 38.58 28.27 23.89
C ALA A 784 38.61 27.89 25.37
N SER A 785 39.06 28.84 26.19
CA SER A 785 38.97 28.75 27.64
C SER A 785 38.12 29.89 28.15
N SER A 786 37.15 29.58 28.99
CA SER A 786 36.33 30.60 29.67
C SER A 786 36.83 30.77 31.11
N GLN A 787 36.73 32.00 31.61
CA GLN A 787 37.06 32.31 32.99
C GLN A 787 35.86 31.95 33.87
N ASP A 788 36.09 31.18 34.92
CA ASP A 788 35.08 30.97 35.96
C ASP A 788 34.82 32.27 36.74
N THR A 789 33.83 32.25 37.63
CA THR A 789 33.44 33.38 38.50
C THR A 789 34.57 33.87 39.43
N ASN A 790 35.66 33.10 39.54
CA ASN A 790 36.85 33.39 40.33
C ASN A 790 38.09 33.74 39.45
N GLY A 791 37.91 33.92 38.14
CA GLY A 791 38.97 34.31 37.19
C GLY A 791 39.94 33.19 36.79
N LYS A 792 39.65 31.92 37.11
CA LYS A 792 40.46 30.78 36.65
C LYS A 792 39.98 30.29 35.29
N THR A 793 40.95 30.04 34.42
CA THR A 793 40.77 29.41 33.11
C THR A 793 40.27 27.97 33.30
N GLN A 794 39.01 27.68 32.97
CA GLN A 794 38.44 26.34 32.99
C GLN A 794 38.14 25.84 31.58
N LYS A 795 38.29 24.54 31.37
CA LYS A 795 37.94 23.88 30.10
C LYS A 795 36.44 23.63 30.07
N GLU A 796 35.83 23.79 28.90
CA GLU A 796 34.40 23.51 28.69
C GLU A 796 34.19 22.06 28.22
N ALA A 797 33.06 21.49 28.61
CA ALA A 797 32.54 20.22 28.15
C ALA A 797 31.04 20.32 27.84
N LEU A 798 30.57 19.39 27.03
CA LEU A 798 29.16 19.25 26.67
C LEU A 798 28.68 17.85 27.06
N MET A 799 27.67 17.76 27.90
CA MET A 799 26.96 16.52 28.21
C MET A 799 25.62 16.49 27.49
N ILE A 800 25.38 15.44 26.71
CA ILE A 800 24.15 15.22 25.97
C ILE A 800 23.49 13.97 26.52
N LEU A 801 22.28 14.11 27.04
CA LEU A 801 21.54 13.03 27.69
C LEU A 801 20.22 12.80 26.97
N GLY A 802 19.95 11.56 26.56
CA GLY A 802 18.61 11.13 26.18
C GLY A 802 17.86 10.64 27.42
N VAL A 803 16.68 11.19 27.70
CA VAL A 803 15.90 10.87 28.91
C VAL A 803 14.48 10.40 28.59
N ASP A 804 13.89 9.65 29.52
CA ASP A 804 12.50 9.23 29.42
C ASP A 804 11.53 10.32 29.89
N GLY A 805 10.45 10.52 29.12
CA GLY A 805 9.39 11.45 29.44
C GLY A 805 9.70 12.92 29.16
N VAL A 806 8.83 13.81 29.62
CA VAL A 806 8.99 15.28 29.48
C VAL A 806 9.69 15.81 30.73
N VAL A 807 10.74 16.61 30.55
CA VAL A 807 11.47 17.24 31.66
C VAL A 807 10.77 18.55 32.03
N GLY A 808 10.17 18.59 33.23
CA GLY A 808 9.55 19.80 33.77
C GLY A 808 10.53 20.96 33.99
N LYS A 809 10.05 22.21 33.95
CA LYS A 809 10.88 23.42 34.08
C LYS A 809 11.61 23.50 35.42
N GLU A 810 11.00 22.95 36.46
CA GLU A 810 11.55 22.81 37.80
C GLU A 810 12.78 21.89 37.85
N ASN A 811 12.83 20.86 37.01
CA ASN A 811 13.99 19.95 36.93
C ASN A 811 15.16 20.61 36.19
N ILE A 812 14.86 21.48 35.22
CA ILE A 812 15.86 22.28 34.50
C ILE A 812 16.47 23.34 35.42
N ALA A 813 15.65 23.99 36.25
CA ALA A 813 16.12 25.01 37.19
C ALA A 813 17.16 24.47 38.19
N ASP A 814 16.97 23.24 38.68
CA ASP A 814 17.90 22.59 39.60
C ASP A 814 19.24 22.22 38.94
N LEU A 815 19.23 21.89 37.65
CA LEU A 815 20.45 21.67 36.85
C LEU A 815 21.18 23.00 36.60
N VAL A 816 20.46 24.05 36.21
CA VAL A 816 21.06 25.39 36.01
C VAL A 816 21.60 25.98 37.32
N ALA A 817 21.01 25.62 38.46
CA ALA A 817 21.48 26.07 39.77
C ALA A 817 22.81 25.41 40.23
N GLN A 818 23.30 24.40 39.52
CA GLN A 818 24.58 23.75 39.87
C GLN A 818 25.78 24.61 39.48
N GLU A 819 26.69 24.78 40.43
CA GLU A 819 27.95 25.48 40.19
C GLU A 819 28.77 24.74 39.12
N GLY A 820 29.05 25.43 38.03
CA GLY A 820 29.82 24.92 36.89
C GLY A 820 29.01 24.43 35.70
N ILE A 821 27.67 24.50 35.75
CA ILE A 821 26.81 24.37 34.57
C ILE A 821 26.55 25.76 33.98
N LEU A 822 26.83 25.93 32.70
CA LEU A 822 26.71 27.18 31.96
C LEU A 822 25.31 27.35 31.37
N GLU A 823 24.82 26.32 30.66
CA GLU A 823 23.51 26.32 30.02
C GLU A 823 22.92 24.90 29.99
N VAL A 824 21.60 24.80 30.12
CA VAL A 824 20.87 23.52 30.04
C VAL A 824 19.65 23.65 29.14
N PRO A 825 19.81 23.72 27.82
CA PRO A 825 18.66 23.61 26.93
C PRO A 825 18.07 22.19 26.93
N VAL A 826 16.74 22.12 26.90
CA VAL A 826 15.97 20.88 26.77
C VAL A 826 15.27 20.85 25.42
N PHE A 827 15.43 19.74 24.74
CA PHE A 827 14.87 19.46 23.43
C PHE A 827 13.81 18.40 23.57
N ALA A 828 12.57 18.78 23.34
CA ALA A 828 11.56 17.79 22.99
C ALA A 828 11.53 17.76 21.46
N LEU A 829 12.19 16.78 20.86
CA LEU A 829 11.80 16.43 19.49
C LEU A 829 10.38 15.90 19.60
N SER A 830 9.39 16.75 19.27
CA SER A 830 8.03 16.31 19.12
C SER A 830 8.07 15.11 18.18
N LEU A 831 7.52 13.99 18.62
CA LEU A 831 6.94 13.00 17.73
C LEU A 831 5.89 13.76 16.90
N LEU A 832 6.33 14.43 15.84
CA LEU A 832 5.48 14.64 14.71
C LEU A 832 5.22 13.22 14.24
N ALA A 833 4.07 12.70 14.66
CA ALA A 833 3.39 11.62 14.00
C ALA A 833 3.05 12.07 12.56
N GLY A 834 4.05 12.34 11.73
CA GLY A 834 4.08 11.67 10.44
C GLY A 834 4.27 10.23 10.83
N LEU A 835 3.21 9.44 10.62
CA LEU A 835 3.12 8.01 10.86
C LEU A 835 4.38 7.46 11.54
N ILE A 836 4.25 6.95 12.76
CA ILE A 836 4.96 5.72 13.04
C ILE A 836 4.45 4.77 11.95
N THR A 837 5.06 4.81 10.76
CA THR A 837 5.35 3.57 10.08
C THR A 837 6.06 2.81 11.18
N PRO A 838 5.51 1.66 11.62
CA PRO A 838 6.34 0.77 12.43
C PRO A 838 7.66 0.72 11.68
N ALA A 839 8.78 1.04 12.36
CA ALA A 839 10.09 1.17 11.74
C ALA A 839 10.13 0.13 10.64
N LEU A 840 10.08 0.57 9.36
CA LEU A 840 9.77 -0.35 8.26
C LEU A 840 10.76 -1.46 8.48
N SER A 841 10.25 -2.63 8.87
CA SER A 841 11.12 -3.75 9.15
C SER A 841 11.92 -3.85 7.87
N ALA A 842 13.25 -3.82 7.96
CA ALA A 842 14.05 -4.03 6.77
C ALA A 842 13.46 -5.27 6.09
N ALA A 843 13.05 -5.11 4.83
CA ALA A 843 12.35 -6.17 4.13
C ALA A 843 13.21 -7.43 4.25
N VAL A 844 12.59 -8.53 4.63
CA VAL A 844 13.32 -9.79 4.81
C VAL A 844 13.85 -10.18 3.44
N LYS A 845 15.17 -10.22 3.31
CA LYS A 845 15.85 -10.54 2.06
C LYS A 845 15.83 -12.04 1.81
N ILE A 846 15.24 -12.45 0.70
CA ILE A 846 15.04 -13.85 0.33
C ILE A 846 15.88 -14.15 -0.90
N ASN A 847 16.83 -15.08 -0.80
CA ASN A 847 17.59 -15.54 -1.95
C ASN A 847 17.10 -16.91 -2.42
N ALA A 848 16.61 -16.98 -3.66
CA ALA A 848 16.28 -18.24 -4.30
C ALA A 848 17.53 -18.82 -4.97
N LEU A 849 18.20 -19.74 -4.29
CA LEU A 849 19.40 -20.46 -4.75
C LEU A 849 18.99 -21.76 -5.43
N GLY A 850 19.44 -21.98 -6.66
CA GLY A 850 19.10 -23.23 -7.32
C GLY A 850 19.68 -23.44 -8.70
N ASP A 851 19.22 -24.52 -9.33
CA ASP A 851 19.61 -24.91 -10.69
C ASP A 851 18.59 -24.42 -11.74
N SER A 852 18.36 -25.17 -12.81
CA SER A 852 17.46 -24.76 -13.89
C SER A 852 15.99 -24.68 -13.47
N ILE A 853 15.57 -25.37 -12.40
CA ILE A 853 14.20 -25.25 -11.87
C ILE A 853 13.97 -23.87 -11.23
N THR A 854 15.02 -23.28 -10.70
CA THR A 854 15.04 -21.89 -10.22
C THR A 854 15.32 -20.92 -11.37
N GLY A 855 16.19 -21.28 -12.31
CA GLY A 855 16.78 -20.41 -13.32
C GLY A 855 16.12 -20.34 -14.72
N SER A 856 15.11 -21.16 -15.04
CA SER A 856 14.52 -21.29 -16.40
C SER A 856 12.98 -21.42 -16.33
N PRO A 857 12.20 -21.10 -17.40
CA PRO A 857 11.09 -20.12 -17.47
C PRO A 857 9.80 -20.42 -16.66
N GLY A 858 9.94 -20.95 -15.45
CA GLY A 858 8.81 -21.24 -14.57
C GLY A 858 8.27 -19.99 -13.87
N CYS A 859 6.96 -19.80 -13.91
CA CYS A 859 6.27 -18.69 -13.23
C CYS A 859 6.08 -18.93 -11.71
N TRP A 860 6.55 -20.05 -11.16
CA TRP A 860 6.26 -20.46 -9.78
C TRP A 860 6.71 -19.44 -8.72
N ARG A 861 7.84 -18.75 -8.91
CA ARG A 861 8.27 -17.68 -7.98
C ARG A 861 7.35 -16.47 -8.01
N ALA A 862 6.81 -16.14 -9.17
CA ALA A 862 5.84 -15.06 -9.29
C ALA A 862 4.52 -15.42 -8.59
N LEU A 863 4.07 -16.67 -8.75
CA LEU A 863 2.89 -17.18 -8.05
C LEU A 863 3.12 -17.26 -6.54
N LEU A 864 4.32 -17.67 -6.11
CA LEU A 864 4.72 -17.70 -4.70
C LEU A 864 4.78 -16.31 -4.10
N TYR A 865 5.37 -15.35 -4.80
CA TYR A 865 5.40 -13.94 -4.39
C TYR A 865 3.97 -13.39 -4.23
N GLN A 866 3.08 -13.65 -5.19
CA GLN A 866 1.67 -13.27 -5.07
C GLN A 866 1.01 -13.89 -3.84
N LYS A 867 1.20 -15.19 -3.59
CA LYS A 867 0.66 -15.87 -2.41
C LYS A 867 1.14 -15.25 -1.10
N LEU A 868 2.44 -14.91 -1.01
CA LEU A 868 3.01 -14.22 0.15
C LEU A 868 2.34 -12.85 0.36
N VAL A 869 2.22 -12.06 -0.71
CA VAL A 869 1.57 -10.74 -0.66
C VAL A 869 0.09 -10.85 -0.29
N GLU A 870 -0.65 -11.78 -0.89
CA GLU A 870 -2.06 -12.07 -0.59
C GLU A 870 -2.27 -12.51 0.87
N ALA A 871 -1.29 -13.21 1.44
CA ALA A 871 -1.27 -13.60 2.85
C ALA A 871 -0.82 -12.49 3.80
N GLY A 872 -0.56 -11.28 3.31
CA GLY A 872 -0.14 -10.12 4.09
C GLY A 872 1.36 -10.09 4.44
N VAL A 873 2.18 -10.90 3.76
CA VAL A 873 3.64 -10.89 3.88
C VAL A 873 4.21 -9.94 2.82
N THR A 874 4.20 -8.64 3.12
CA THR A 874 4.53 -7.58 2.16
C THR A 874 5.90 -6.94 2.35
N ASP A 875 6.55 -7.15 3.49
CA ASP A 875 7.87 -6.62 3.82
C ASP A 875 8.98 -7.64 3.45
N ILE A 876 9.04 -8.02 2.17
CA ILE A 876 9.98 -9.02 1.63
C ILE A 876 10.70 -8.48 0.39
N ASP A 877 11.94 -8.90 0.18
CA ASP A 877 12.82 -8.47 -0.91
C ASP A 877 13.52 -9.71 -1.49
N PHE A 878 13.14 -10.15 -2.69
CA PHE A 878 13.81 -11.24 -3.38
C PHE A 878 15.11 -10.72 -3.97
N VAL A 879 16.23 -11.24 -3.47
CA VAL A 879 17.59 -10.79 -3.82
C VAL A 879 18.36 -11.89 -4.55
N GLY A 880 19.28 -11.52 -5.42
CA GLY A 880 20.17 -12.47 -6.09
C GLY A 880 21.00 -11.81 -7.20
N THR A 881 21.94 -12.55 -7.78
CA THR A 881 22.80 -12.02 -8.85
C THR A 881 22.15 -12.03 -10.23
N LEU A 882 21.03 -12.74 -10.39
CA LEU A 882 20.24 -12.80 -11.62
C LEU A 882 18.89 -12.08 -11.46
N PRO A 883 18.41 -11.40 -12.51
CA PRO A 883 17.10 -10.76 -12.47
C PRO A 883 15.96 -11.78 -12.46
N GLY A 884 14.77 -11.32 -12.07
CA GLY A 884 13.53 -12.07 -12.24
C GLY A 884 13.25 -12.45 -13.69
N GLN A 885 12.70 -13.65 -13.87
CA GLN A 885 12.27 -14.13 -15.18
C GLN A 885 10.90 -13.57 -15.54
N GLY A 886 10.70 -13.24 -16.82
CA GLY A 886 9.43 -12.74 -17.32
C GLY A 886 8.35 -13.82 -17.34
N CYS A 887 7.30 -13.61 -16.56
CA CYS A 887 6.15 -14.53 -16.42
C CYS A 887 4.80 -13.88 -16.78
N GLY A 888 4.81 -12.65 -17.29
CA GLY A 888 3.58 -11.87 -17.55
C GLY A 888 2.90 -11.33 -16.28
N ILE A 889 3.48 -11.60 -15.11
CA ILE A 889 3.06 -11.10 -13.80
C ILE A 889 4.21 -10.23 -13.25
N GLU A 890 3.89 -9.06 -12.71
CA GLU A 890 4.88 -8.23 -12.00
C GLU A 890 5.10 -8.81 -10.60
N TYR A 891 6.35 -9.11 -10.27
CA TYR A 891 6.75 -9.66 -8.98
C TYR A 891 8.21 -9.31 -8.70
N ASP A 892 8.60 -9.36 -7.44
CA ASP A 892 10.00 -9.30 -7.05
C ASP A 892 10.66 -10.68 -7.21
N GLY A 893 11.71 -10.76 -8.02
CA GLY A 893 12.13 -12.03 -8.61
C GLY A 893 13.63 -12.24 -8.74
N GLU A 894 14.48 -11.39 -8.15
CA GLU A 894 15.93 -11.63 -8.19
C GLU A 894 16.26 -12.98 -7.52
N ASN A 895 17.31 -13.64 -8.02
CA ASN A 895 17.62 -15.02 -7.65
C ASN A 895 19.04 -15.41 -8.02
N ASP A 896 19.47 -16.59 -7.54
CA ASP A 896 20.70 -17.28 -7.94
C ASP A 896 20.34 -18.67 -8.51
N GLY A 897 19.43 -18.67 -9.49
CA GLY A 897 19.02 -19.85 -10.25
C GLY A 897 19.86 -20.04 -11.51
N HIS A 898 20.83 -20.96 -11.48
CA HIS A 898 21.78 -21.14 -12.57
C HIS A 898 21.53 -22.44 -13.34
N GLY A 899 21.00 -22.32 -14.57
CA GLY A 899 20.78 -23.48 -15.43
C GLY A 899 22.07 -24.27 -15.69
N GLY A 900 22.01 -25.59 -15.51
CA GLY A 900 23.14 -26.51 -15.69
C GLY A 900 24.15 -26.55 -14.54
N PHE A 901 23.95 -25.76 -13.47
CA PHE A 901 24.84 -25.80 -12.31
C PHE A 901 24.51 -27.00 -11.42
N LEU A 902 25.55 -27.48 -10.72
CA LEU A 902 25.49 -28.59 -9.77
C LEU A 902 25.72 -28.03 -8.36
N ALA A 903 25.01 -28.52 -7.36
CA ALA A 903 25.27 -28.23 -5.94
C ALA A 903 26.72 -28.54 -5.58
N THR A 904 27.19 -29.71 -6.03
CA THR A 904 28.58 -30.16 -5.87
C THR A 904 29.58 -29.23 -6.54
N GLY A 905 29.23 -28.67 -7.71
CA GLY A 905 30.05 -27.70 -8.42
C GLY A 905 30.12 -26.35 -7.69
N ILE A 906 28.97 -25.80 -7.27
CA ILE A 906 28.90 -24.53 -6.52
C ILE A 906 29.75 -24.61 -5.24
N ALA A 907 29.67 -25.74 -4.53
CA ALA A 907 30.45 -25.98 -3.32
C ALA A 907 31.96 -26.12 -3.64
N ALA A 908 32.33 -26.93 -4.63
CA ALA A 908 33.72 -27.19 -4.99
C ALA A 908 34.44 -25.94 -5.51
N ASP A 909 33.74 -25.13 -6.30
CA ASP A 909 34.29 -23.91 -6.91
C ASP A 909 34.16 -22.68 -5.98
N ASN A 910 33.58 -22.85 -4.78
CA ASN A 910 33.42 -21.81 -3.76
C ASN A 910 32.73 -20.54 -4.29
N LEU A 911 31.65 -20.71 -5.04
CA LEU A 911 30.95 -19.62 -5.73
C LEU A 911 29.99 -18.85 -4.80
N LEU A 912 29.30 -19.57 -3.91
CA LEU A 912 28.24 -19.02 -3.05
C LEU A 912 28.68 -17.83 -2.16
N PRO A 913 29.87 -17.81 -1.53
CA PRO A 913 30.30 -16.66 -0.74
C PRO A 913 30.31 -15.32 -1.50
N GLY A 914 30.65 -15.37 -2.80
CA GLY A 914 30.62 -14.18 -3.65
C GLY A 914 29.20 -13.68 -3.91
N TRP A 915 28.25 -14.60 -4.10
CA TRP A 915 26.84 -14.27 -4.27
C TRP A 915 26.23 -13.71 -2.99
N LEU A 916 26.48 -14.35 -1.84
CA LEU A 916 26.01 -13.90 -0.53
C LEU A 916 26.57 -12.53 -0.13
N ALA A 917 27.81 -12.21 -0.51
CA ALA A 917 28.39 -10.88 -0.25
C ALA A 917 27.63 -9.76 -0.97
N VAL A 918 27.01 -10.07 -2.12
CA VAL A 918 26.23 -9.12 -2.92
C VAL A 918 24.78 -9.07 -2.45
N SER A 919 24.12 -10.23 -2.30
CA SER A 919 22.69 -10.31 -2.00
C SER A 919 22.36 -10.12 -0.52
N GLN A 920 23.26 -10.50 0.39
CA GLN A 920 23.12 -10.42 1.85
C GLN A 920 21.74 -10.90 2.37
N PRO A 921 21.34 -12.15 2.08
CA PRO A 921 20.00 -12.63 2.42
C PRO A 921 19.81 -12.91 3.91
N ASP A 922 18.56 -12.77 4.35
CA ASP A 922 18.06 -13.21 5.66
C ASP A 922 17.55 -14.65 5.61
N VAL A 923 16.94 -15.01 4.47
CA VAL A 923 16.37 -16.32 4.18
C VAL A 923 16.94 -16.85 2.86
N VAL A 924 17.34 -18.12 2.81
CA VAL A 924 17.75 -18.78 1.55
C VAL A 924 16.81 -19.95 1.25
N MET A 925 16.25 -19.95 0.04
CA MET A 925 15.51 -21.08 -0.53
C MET A 925 16.44 -21.90 -1.39
N MET A 926 16.63 -23.18 -1.07
CA MET A 926 17.48 -24.10 -1.82
C MET A 926 16.63 -25.07 -2.66
N GLN A 927 16.44 -24.73 -3.94
CA GLN A 927 15.87 -25.62 -4.96
C GLN A 927 17.01 -26.08 -5.89
N LEU A 928 17.81 -27.03 -5.43
CA LEU A 928 19.11 -27.35 -6.00
C LEU A 928 19.33 -28.87 -5.98
N ALA A 929 20.24 -29.39 -6.80
CA ALA A 929 20.60 -30.82 -6.93
C ALA A 929 19.77 -31.66 -7.90
N THR A 930 18.83 -31.06 -8.65
CA THR A 930 18.17 -31.74 -9.77
C THR A 930 19.21 -32.17 -10.80
N ASN A 931 20.14 -31.27 -11.14
CA ASN A 931 21.22 -31.56 -12.09
C ASN A 931 22.27 -32.53 -11.53
N ASP A 932 22.54 -32.54 -10.21
CA ASP A 932 23.46 -33.49 -9.57
C ASP A 932 22.91 -34.91 -9.63
N VAL A 933 21.62 -35.09 -9.31
CA VAL A 933 20.96 -36.39 -9.45
C VAL A 933 20.91 -36.81 -10.92
N TRP A 934 20.64 -35.89 -11.85
CA TRP A 934 20.67 -36.18 -13.28
C TRP A 934 22.07 -36.58 -13.76
N SER A 935 23.10 -35.97 -13.18
CA SER A 935 24.51 -36.32 -13.42
C SER A 935 24.97 -37.56 -12.63
N ASN A 936 24.04 -38.26 -11.97
CA ASN A 936 24.27 -39.51 -11.24
C ASN A 936 25.30 -39.39 -10.09
N PHE A 937 25.32 -38.23 -9.41
CA PHE A 937 26.10 -38.06 -8.18
C PHE A 937 25.46 -38.84 -7.02
N PRO A 938 26.26 -39.50 -6.14
CA PRO A 938 25.73 -40.17 -4.97
C PRO A 938 25.07 -39.19 -3.98
N THR A 939 23.97 -39.61 -3.34
CA THR A 939 23.26 -38.82 -2.32
C THR A 939 24.18 -38.26 -1.24
N ALA A 940 25.13 -39.06 -0.73
CA ALA A 940 26.08 -38.62 0.28
C ALA A 940 26.94 -37.43 -0.21
N THR A 941 27.40 -37.46 -1.47
CA THR A 941 28.21 -36.39 -2.06
C THR A 941 27.39 -35.10 -2.24
N ILE A 942 26.11 -35.22 -2.57
CA ILE A 942 25.20 -34.07 -2.68
C ILE A 942 24.97 -33.45 -1.29
N LEU A 943 24.77 -34.27 -0.25
CA LEU A 943 24.59 -33.79 1.12
C LEU A 943 25.86 -33.18 1.73
N ASP A 944 27.05 -33.67 1.36
CA ASP A 944 28.33 -33.04 1.71
C ASP A 944 28.44 -31.64 1.08
N ALA A 945 28.01 -31.49 -0.18
CA ALA A 945 27.95 -30.20 -0.85
C ALA A 945 26.94 -29.26 -0.18
N TYR A 946 25.72 -29.74 0.11
CA TYR A 946 24.74 -28.96 0.86
C TYR A 946 25.29 -28.50 2.22
N SER A 947 25.99 -29.38 2.95
CA SER A 947 26.62 -29.02 4.23
C SER A 947 27.63 -27.90 4.07
N THR A 948 28.45 -27.95 3.01
CA THR A 948 29.42 -26.90 2.67
C THR A 948 28.72 -25.57 2.36
N LEU A 949 27.65 -25.60 1.56
CA LEU A 949 26.87 -24.41 1.21
C LEU A 949 26.20 -23.79 2.45
N VAL A 950 25.64 -24.60 3.33
CA VAL A 950 25.05 -24.15 4.60
C VAL A 950 26.09 -23.52 5.52
N ASP A 951 27.29 -24.10 5.59
CA ASP A 951 28.37 -23.53 6.40
C ASP A 951 28.84 -22.18 5.82
N GLN A 952 28.92 -22.04 4.50
CA GLN A 952 29.19 -20.75 3.83
C GLN A 952 28.07 -19.71 4.08
N MET A 953 26.80 -20.13 4.09
CA MET A 953 25.67 -19.26 4.46
C MET A 953 25.83 -18.73 5.88
N ARG A 954 26.18 -19.60 6.83
CA ARG A 954 26.36 -19.24 8.24
C ARG A 954 27.59 -18.38 8.50
N ASP A 955 28.66 -18.60 7.73
CA ASP A 955 29.83 -17.72 7.74
C ASP A 955 29.49 -16.30 7.25
N SER A 956 28.56 -16.18 6.30
CA SER A 956 28.04 -14.89 5.84
C SER A 956 27.09 -14.24 6.85
N LYS A 957 26.15 -15.02 7.41
CA LYS A 957 25.23 -14.58 8.46
C LYS A 957 24.84 -15.75 9.35
N SER A 958 25.25 -15.71 10.62
CA SER A 958 25.04 -16.80 11.57
C SER A 958 23.57 -17.06 11.91
N THR A 959 22.68 -16.11 11.61
CA THR A 959 21.23 -16.17 11.85
C THR A 959 20.39 -16.45 10.61
N MET A 960 21.02 -16.89 9.52
CA MET A 960 20.33 -17.12 8.24
C MET A 960 19.35 -18.28 8.36
N HIS A 961 18.11 -18.05 7.94
CA HIS A 961 17.08 -19.09 7.89
C HIS A 961 17.15 -19.80 6.54
N ILE A 962 17.14 -21.13 6.56
CA ILE A 962 17.35 -21.91 5.34
C ILE A 962 16.13 -22.79 5.13
N VAL A 963 15.57 -22.75 3.92
CA VAL A 963 14.47 -23.63 3.50
C VAL A 963 14.96 -24.47 2.32
N VAL A 964 15.08 -25.77 2.52
CA VAL A 964 15.57 -26.72 1.51
C VAL A 964 14.43 -27.51 0.92
N ALA A 965 14.39 -27.66 -0.41
CA ALA A 965 13.39 -28.50 -1.04
C ALA A 965 13.77 -29.98 -0.97
N GLN A 966 12.80 -30.84 -0.69
CA GLN A 966 12.75 -32.12 -1.37
C GLN A 966 12.48 -31.84 -2.85
N ILE A 967 13.42 -32.15 -3.72
CA ILE A 967 13.36 -31.74 -5.13
C ILE A 967 12.19 -32.42 -5.85
N THR A 968 11.67 -31.77 -6.89
CA THR A 968 10.57 -32.28 -7.71
C THR A 968 10.95 -33.63 -8.34
N PRO A 969 9.98 -34.54 -8.58
CA PRO A 969 10.24 -35.75 -9.35
C PRO A 969 10.73 -35.37 -10.75
N MET A 970 11.59 -36.21 -11.34
CA MET A 970 12.05 -35.99 -12.72
C MET A 970 12.11 -37.29 -13.52
N VAL A 971 11.66 -37.21 -14.77
CA VAL A 971 11.76 -38.25 -15.80
C VAL A 971 12.18 -37.57 -17.11
N PRO A 972 13.47 -37.24 -17.30
CA PRO A 972 13.91 -36.47 -18.45
C PRO A 972 13.60 -37.14 -19.79
N THR A 973 13.15 -36.37 -20.78
CA THR A 973 12.79 -36.88 -22.11
C THR A 973 13.96 -37.53 -22.87
N ASP A 974 15.19 -37.13 -22.57
CA ASP A 974 16.42 -37.70 -23.16
C ASP A 974 16.86 -39.02 -22.49
N GLY A 975 16.14 -39.45 -21.46
CA GLY A 975 16.32 -40.72 -20.75
C GLY A 975 17.31 -40.63 -19.58
N CYS A 976 16.86 -41.04 -18.38
CA CYS A 976 17.71 -41.26 -17.21
C CYS A 976 17.12 -42.34 -16.30
N ALA A 977 17.63 -43.57 -16.40
CA ALA A 977 17.07 -44.72 -15.68
C ALA A 977 17.30 -44.69 -14.15
N THR A 978 18.26 -43.91 -13.68
CA THR A 978 18.61 -43.80 -12.25
C THR A 978 18.04 -42.54 -11.60
N CYS A 979 17.52 -41.58 -12.37
CA CYS A 979 17.07 -40.28 -11.88
C CYS A 979 15.93 -40.39 -10.87
N GLU A 980 14.88 -41.16 -11.18
CA GLU A 980 13.74 -41.33 -10.27
C GLU A 980 14.17 -41.93 -8.93
N ALA A 981 14.95 -43.01 -8.96
CA ALA A 981 15.49 -43.63 -7.75
C ALA A 981 16.46 -42.70 -6.99
N GLY A 982 17.24 -41.89 -7.70
CA GLY A 982 18.15 -40.91 -7.12
C GLY A 982 17.41 -39.75 -6.44
N VAL A 983 16.33 -39.26 -7.03
CA VAL A 983 15.45 -38.24 -6.42
C VAL A 983 14.84 -38.79 -5.14
N ILE A 984 14.28 -40.00 -5.18
CA ILE A 984 13.71 -40.66 -3.99
C ILE A 984 14.77 -40.80 -2.89
N ALA A 985 15.95 -41.34 -3.23
CA ALA A 985 17.02 -41.54 -2.27
C ALA A 985 17.53 -40.22 -1.65
N LEU A 986 17.62 -39.15 -2.43
CA LEU A 986 17.99 -37.82 -1.92
C LEU A 986 16.88 -37.23 -1.04
N ASN A 987 15.63 -37.27 -1.50
CA ASN A 987 14.48 -36.73 -0.76
C ASN A 987 14.23 -37.47 0.56
N ASP A 988 14.48 -38.78 0.63
CA ASP A 988 14.40 -39.56 1.86
C ASP A 988 15.50 -39.17 2.87
N ALA A 989 16.65 -38.70 2.39
CA ALA A 989 17.80 -38.34 3.22
C ALA A 989 17.78 -36.87 3.69
N ILE A 990 17.19 -35.96 2.92
CA ILE A 990 17.15 -34.51 3.21
C ILE A 990 16.56 -34.20 4.61
N PRO A 991 15.44 -34.78 5.07
CA PRO A 991 14.88 -34.46 6.39
C PRO A 991 15.83 -34.80 7.56
N ALA A 992 16.50 -35.95 7.49
CA ALA A 992 17.46 -36.35 8.53
C ALA A 992 18.70 -35.44 8.52
N TRP A 993 19.22 -35.13 7.33
CA TRP A 993 20.34 -34.20 7.17
C TRP A 993 19.99 -32.78 7.65
N ALA A 994 18.81 -32.26 7.27
CA ALA A 994 18.33 -30.95 7.68
C ALA A 994 18.19 -30.88 9.20
N ALA A 995 17.60 -31.90 9.83
CA ALA A 995 17.49 -31.98 11.28
C ALA A 995 18.86 -32.03 11.98
N GLU A 996 19.82 -32.79 11.43
CA GLU A 996 21.19 -32.88 11.97
C GLU A 996 21.94 -31.54 11.87
N LYS A 997 21.77 -30.81 10.76
CA LYS A 997 22.53 -29.59 10.47
C LYS A 997 21.83 -28.32 10.95
N SER A 998 20.56 -28.38 11.31
CA SER A 998 19.76 -27.27 11.84
C SER A 998 20.28 -26.79 13.21
N THR A 999 20.27 -25.48 13.46
CA THR A 999 20.59 -24.90 14.77
C THR A 999 19.46 -23.99 15.24
N THR A 1000 19.44 -23.64 16.52
CA THR A 1000 18.41 -22.73 17.07
C THR A 1000 18.49 -21.34 16.45
N GLU A 1001 19.68 -20.85 16.11
CA GLU A 1001 19.90 -19.51 15.53
C GLU A 1001 19.77 -19.49 14.00
N SER A 1002 19.98 -20.62 13.33
CA SER A 1002 19.93 -20.78 11.86
C SER A 1002 19.21 -22.10 11.54
N PRO A 1003 17.87 -22.12 11.66
CA PRO A 1003 17.10 -23.33 11.43
C PRO A 1003 17.05 -23.69 9.94
N ILE A 1004 17.08 -24.99 9.66
CA ILE A 1004 16.84 -25.56 8.32
C ILE A 1004 15.44 -26.19 8.31
N THR A 1005 14.57 -25.71 7.44
CA THR A 1005 13.21 -26.23 7.22
C THR A 1005 13.15 -26.95 5.88
N VAL A 1006 12.37 -28.03 5.79
CA VAL A 1006 12.20 -28.78 4.53
C VAL A 1006 10.88 -28.38 3.87
N ALA A 1007 10.92 -28.02 2.59
CA ALA A 1007 9.76 -27.84 1.73
C ALA A 1007 9.53 -29.10 0.89
N ASP A 1008 8.33 -29.68 0.96
CA ASP A 1008 7.98 -30.87 0.19
C ASP A 1008 7.50 -30.48 -1.20
N CYS A 1009 8.43 -30.35 -2.15
CA CYS A 1009 8.12 -30.10 -3.56
C CYS A 1009 7.92 -31.42 -4.35
N TYR A 1010 7.88 -32.57 -3.68
CA TYR A 1010 7.80 -33.89 -4.29
C TYR A 1010 6.38 -34.48 -4.24
N THR A 1011 5.74 -34.46 -3.08
CA THR A 1011 4.44 -35.10 -2.86
C THR A 1011 3.35 -34.45 -3.70
N GLY A 1012 2.61 -35.27 -4.45
CA GLY A 1012 1.50 -34.80 -5.30
C GLY A 1012 1.94 -34.11 -6.60
N TYR A 1013 3.24 -34.10 -6.89
CA TYR A 1013 3.84 -33.62 -8.14
C TYR A 1013 3.99 -34.80 -9.13
N ASP A 1014 3.45 -34.65 -10.34
CA ASP A 1014 3.45 -35.70 -11.37
C ASP A 1014 4.25 -35.22 -12.60
N THR A 1015 5.30 -35.94 -12.97
CA THR A 1015 6.17 -35.53 -14.07
C THR A 1015 5.44 -35.48 -15.41
N ALA A 1016 4.44 -36.33 -15.64
CA ALA A 1016 3.72 -36.36 -16.91
C ALA A 1016 2.74 -35.20 -17.05
N THR A 1017 2.13 -34.72 -15.96
CA THR A 1017 1.11 -33.66 -16.02
C THR A 1017 1.60 -32.29 -15.60
N ASP A 1018 2.67 -32.22 -14.83
CA ASP A 1018 3.13 -30.99 -14.17
C ASP A 1018 4.47 -30.47 -14.71
N THR A 1019 5.09 -31.18 -15.66
CA THR A 1019 6.31 -30.71 -16.33
C THR A 1019 6.10 -30.49 -17.82
N ALA A 1020 6.96 -29.69 -18.44
CA ALA A 1020 6.96 -29.45 -19.88
C ALA A 1020 7.82 -30.49 -20.64
N ASP A 1021 8.88 -30.98 -20.00
CA ASP A 1021 9.92 -31.83 -20.62
C ASP A 1021 10.35 -33.00 -19.70
N GLY A 1022 9.53 -33.34 -18.71
CA GLY A 1022 9.84 -34.35 -17.71
C GLY A 1022 10.64 -33.82 -16.52
N VAL A 1023 11.08 -32.56 -16.53
CA VAL A 1023 11.94 -31.96 -15.50
C VAL A 1023 11.45 -30.56 -15.09
N HIS A 1024 11.26 -29.66 -16.05
CA HIS A 1024 10.89 -28.27 -15.79
C HIS A 1024 9.37 -28.10 -15.62
N PRO A 1025 8.92 -27.33 -14.61
CA PRO A 1025 7.50 -27.12 -14.34
C PRO A 1025 6.77 -26.49 -15.54
N ASN A 1026 5.62 -27.05 -15.91
CA ASN A 1026 4.65 -26.38 -16.78
C ASN A 1026 3.71 -25.48 -15.95
N GLU A 1027 2.65 -24.93 -16.55
CA GLU A 1027 1.71 -24.05 -15.83
C GLU A 1027 1.10 -24.69 -14.57
N ASN A 1028 0.71 -25.97 -14.61
CA ASN A 1028 0.17 -26.69 -13.45
C ASN A 1028 1.25 -26.96 -12.41
N GLY A 1029 2.44 -27.38 -12.86
CA GLY A 1029 3.58 -27.58 -11.98
C GLY A 1029 4.04 -26.32 -11.28
N ASN A 1030 3.98 -25.18 -11.97
CA ASN A 1030 4.31 -23.89 -11.38
C ASN A 1030 3.40 -23.53 -10.20
N VAL A 1031 2.11 -23.85 -10.29
CA VAL A 1031 1.14 -23.64 -9.19
C VAL A 1031 1.48 -24.54 -8.01
N LYS A 1032 1.68 -25.85 -8.25
CA LYS A 1032 2.01 -26.81 -7.19
C LYS A 1032 3.33 -26.49 -6.49
N LEU A 1033 4.34 -26.08 -7.26
CA LEU A 1033 5.64 -25.69 -6.71
C LEU A 1033 5.50 -24.44 -5.85
N ALA A 1034 4.73 -23.44 -6.29
CA ALA A 1034 4.43 -22.26 -5.47
C ALA A 1034 3.67 -22.62 -4.19
N ASP A 1035 2.70 -23.54 -4.24
CA ASP A 1035 1.96 -24.02 -3.07
C ASP A 1035 2.87 -24.73 -2.06
N ALA A 1036 3.76 -25.61 -2.54
CA ALA A 1036 4.71 -26.35 -1.71
C ALA A 1036 5.69 -25.43 -0.95
N TRP A 1037 6.13 -24.35 -1.61
CA TRP A 1037 7.06 -23.39 -1.01
C TRP A 1037 6.40 -22.40 -0.04
N PHE A 1038 5.09 -22.17 -0.14
CA PHE A 1038 4.42 -21.08 0.55
C PHE A 1038 4.52 -21.15 2.08
N GLU A 1039 4.04 -22.23 2.71
CA GLU A 1039 4.04 -22.32 4.18
C GLU A 1039 5.46 -22.35 4.78
N PRO A 1040 6.41 -23.18 4.28
CA PRO A 1040 7.77 -23.23 4.83
C PRO A 1040 8.50 -21.88 4.72
N LEU A 1041 8.33 -21.18 3.60
CA LEU A 1041 8.96 -19.89 3.37
C LEU A 1041 8.32 -18.80 4.23
N GLN A 1042 6.98 -18.75 4.32
CA GLN A 1042 6.28 -17.81 5.19
C GLN A 1042 6.74 -17.94 6.65
N ALA A 1043 6.87 -19.17 7.15
CA ALA A 1043 7.37 -19.42 8.50
C ALA A 1043 8.80 -18.89 8.69
N ALA A 1044 9.70 -19.12 7.73
CA ALA A 1044 11.07 -18.63 7.77
C ALA A 1044 11.15 -17.09 7.75
N ILE A 1045 10.31 -16.43 6.94
CA ILE A 1045 10.22 -14.96 6.87
C ILE A 1045 9.75 -14.38 8.21
N LEU A 1046 8.72 -14.97 8.81
CA LEU A 1046 8.20 -14.52 10.11
C LEU A 1046 9.22 -14.72 11.25
N ALA A 1047 9.99 -15.80 11.20
CA ALA A 1047 11.07 -16.04 12.16
C ALA A 1047 12.23 -15.04 11.97
N ALA A 1048 12.64 -14.77 10.73
CA ALA A 1048 13.68 -13.80 10.42
C ALA A 1048 13.32 -12.35 10.79
N SER A 1049 12.04 -11.97 10.62
CA SER A 1049 11.54 -10.61 10.92
C SER A 1049 11.33 -10.32 12.41
N SER A 1050 11.10 -11.35 13.23
CA SER A 1050 10.75 -11.19 14.66
C SER A 1050 11.95 -11.17 15.61
N GLY A 1051 13.17 -11.44 15.12
CA GLY A 1051 14.40 -11.45 15.92
C GLY A 1051 14.36 -12.38 17.16
N THR A 1052 13.39 -13.28 17.24
CA THR A 1052 13.12 -14.12 18.41
C THR A 1052 13.03 -15.58 18.02
N ASN A 1053 14.01 -16.36 18.49
CA ASN A 1053 14.00 -17.83 18.45
C ASN A 1053 12.76 -18.35 19.17
N THR A 1054 11.74 -18.73 18.41
CA THR A 1054 10.58 -19.44 18.94
C THR A 1054 10.68 -20.89 18.51
N THR A 1055 11.19 -21.73 19.41
CA THR A 1055 11.24 -23.19 19.25
C THR A 1055 9.80 -23.72 19.24
N ILE A 1056 9.38 -24.34 18.14
CA ILE A 1056 8.22 -25.24 18.15
C ILE A 1056 8.75 -26.63 18.47
N VAL A 1057 8.41 -27.13 19.66
CA VAL A 1057 8.47 -28.56 20.03
C VAL A 1057 7.08 -29.13 19.91
#